data_AF-A2QSL8-F1
#
_entry.id   AF-A2QSL8-F1
#
_cell.length_a   1.000
_cell.length_b   1.000
_cell.length_c   1.000
_cell.angle_alpha   90.00
_cell.angle_beta   90.00
_cell.angle_gamma   90.00
#
_symmetry.space_group_name_H-M   'P 1'
#
loop_
_entity.id
_entity.type
_entity.pdbx_description
1 polymer ?
#
loop_
_entity_poly.entity_id
_entity_poly.type
_entity_poly.pdbx_seq_one_letter_code
_entity_poly.pdbx_strand_id
1 'polypeptide(L)'
;MHTCAWLFEDPQYKAWLNSRQGLLWIKGNPGAGKSVLMKFAVQSMADKNAGKLVSFFIHGRGTTLQRTPLGLFRALLNAMLCSFPDYLCQLTQSFVDREKRYGSYEEGRWTWPEEELRKLLSQILTEGTKNSPVIVFIDALDECGKDSARTLLTYFKDLMEAVKCKGGQAKICLSSRHYPILGHHMIPSICMEQQNTNDIQRVVGGMLKEIEAEEDRKYFESEVLSKARGGFQWAVLVCNRVIEENIIGTKREDLRSKLADIPEALDGLYSRILNDVHESDRQQMVKLFQWILFAKRPLSAHELRDALSIDIDMEPGTQLRSHSSWSDTVTKFEVHVRHLSKGLVEFQSREIWEQYEPGEEDSDREAQFIHQSVADFLLNKFLSSIMCDPHLSQSVVGAGHFQISRACLRYMTHDEVLEGGQRLSRSKFFQTFQLIPYAVRFLFQHIKEVEQQNIPQSDLLTLLHWGQKSTLQKLANLWRVSDPDNVYTPRGWPFIQATAFHVLITFASKSAFDDLLQNDGVEVDGRDIDGNTPLLLAIKRGHQDMAVALLNRSIEWQLHQKEVAVSAIIYGTSTKRDRYYFMDVNARDNENNTALSVAMEESALDVMVKLIEGGASFNIQDSSGWTPLTWASEGGHEAVAKLLLEQGADPNTQDSSGQIPLSKALEGGHEAVAKLLLEWGADPNARDSSGQTLLIWASEKGHEAVAKLLLEQGADPNARDSSGWTPLIWTLEGGHEAVAKLLLEQGADPNTPDSSGRTPLSRASWRGHEALAKLLLEQGADPNTQDSSGRTPLSRASWRGHEALAKLLLEQGADPNTQDSSGWTPLTWASERGHEAVAKLLLQYRADPNSGYDLSDVNLRGMRKRPTHNE
;
A
#
# COMPACT_ATOMS: atom_id res chain seq x y z
N MET A 1 -9.07 2.04 44.73
CA MET A 1 -10.52 1.74 44.84
C MET A 1 -10.78 0.42 44.12
N HIS A 2 -11.58 -0.50 44.66
CA HIS A 2 -11.93 -1.77 44.01
C HIS A 2 -12.99 -1.58 42.91
N THR A 3 -12.74 -0.71 41.93
CA THR A 3 -13.57 -0.61 40.73
C THR A 3 -13.31 -1.81 39.82
N CYS A 4 -14.25 -2.16 38.93
CA CYS A 4 -14.16 -3.29 37.99
C CYS A 4 -14.24 -4.71 38.59
N ALA A 5 -14.25 -4.86 39.93
CA ALA A 5 -14.27 -6.16 40.59
C ALA A 5 -15.49 -7.03 40.22
N TRP A 6 -16.62 -6.40 39.89
CA TRP A 6 -17.85 -7.06 39.44
C TRP A 6 -17.65 -7.90 38.17
N LEU A 7 -16.61 -7.66 37.37
CA LEU A 7 -16.32 -8.45 36.17
C LEU A 7 -16.14 -9.94 36.48
N PHE A 8 -15.51 -10.24 37.61
CA PHE A 8 -15.32 -11.62 38.06
C PHE A 8 -16.58 -12.26 38.60
N GLU A 9 -17.62 -11.47 38.85
CA GLU A 9 -18.93 -11.95 39.29
C GLU A 9 -19.89 -12.17 38.11
N ASP A 10 -19.65 -11.48 36.98
CA ASP A 10 -20.47 -11.53 35.77
C ASP A 10 -20.59 -12.96 35.19
N PRO A 11 -21.82 -13.43 34.90
CA PRO A 11 -22.05 -14.78 34.40
C PRO A 11 -21.40 -15.06 33.04
N GLN A 12 -21.38 -14.08 32.13
CA GLN A 12 -20.84 -14.27 30.78
C GLN A 12 -19.31 -14.31 30.81
N TYR A 13 -18.69 -13.42 31.60
CA TYR A 13 -17.25 -13.44 31.81
C TYR A 13 -16.80 -14.75 32.45
N LYS A 14 -17.50 -15.24 33.49
CA LYS A 14 -17.23 -16.56 34.10
C LYS A 14 -17.36 -17.70 33.11
N ALA A 15 -18.42 -17.71 32.30
CA ALA A 15 -18.64 -18.76 31.30
C ALA A 15 -17.52 -18.79 30.26
N TRP A 16 -17.11 -17.62 29.77
CA TRP A 16 -15.98 -17.48 28.84
C TRP A 16 -14.64 -17.88 29.49
N LEU A 17 -14.41 -17.47 30.74
CA LEU A 17 -13.19 -17.81 31.47
C LEU A 17 -13.06 -19.32 31.72
N ASN A 18 -14.18 -20.00 31.98
CA ASN A 18 -14.22 -21.44 32.25
C ASN A 18 -14.29 -22.32 30.98
N SER A 19 -14.53 -21.74 29.80
CA SER A 19 -14.49 -22.50 28.55
C SER A 19 -13.05 -22.87 28.17
N ARG A 20 -12.85 -23.78 27.20
CA ARG A 20 -11.53 -24.01 26.59
C ARG A 20 -11.23 -23.03 25.45
N GLN A 21 -12.28 -22.49 24.87
CA GLN A 21 -12.22 -21.57 23.73
C GLN A 21 -13.46 -20.68 23.71
N GLY A 22 -13.34 -19.48 23.18
CA GLY A 22 -14.49 -18.60 22.99
C GLY A 22 -14.14 -17.14 22.71
N LEU A 23 -15.13 -16.42 22.19
CA LEU A 23 -15.10 -14.98 21.96
C LEU A 23 -16.00 -14.29 22.98
N LEU A 24 -15.49 -13.25 23.64
CA LEU A 24 -16.26 -12.36 24.51
C LEU A 24 -16.14 -10.92 24.01
N TRP A 25 -17.25 -10.20 23.97
CA TRP A 25 -17.29 -8.81 23.51
C TRP A 25 -17.76 -7.85 24.60
N ILE A 26 -16.86 -6.99 25.06
CA ILE A 26 -17.18 -5.90 25.98
C ILE A 26 -17.53 -4.66 25.16
N LYS A 27 -18.81 -4.28 25.17
CA LYS A 27 -19.30 -3.11 24.46
C LYS A 27 -19.71 -2.00 25.42
N GLY A 28 -19.63 -0.77 24.94
CA GLY A 28 -20.13 0.37 25.69
C GLY A 28 -19.87 1.70 25.01
N ASN A 29 -20.59 2.71 25.46
CA ASN A 29 -20.53 4.08 24.99
C ASN A 29 -19.13 4.70 25.20
N PRO A 30 -18.81 5.78 24.47
CA PRO A 30 -17.59 6.53 24.73
C PRO A 30 -17.54 7.00 26.19
N GLY A 31 -16.39 6.82 26.85
CA GLY A 31 -16.22 7.23 28.25
C GLY A 31 -16.85 6.31 29.29
N ALA A 32 -17.31 5.11 28.92
CA ALA A 32 -17.91 4.13 29.85
C ALA A 32 -16.88 3.32 30.67
N GLY A 33 -15.57 3.52 30.46
CA GLY A 33 -14.50 2.85 31.23
C GLY A 33 -14.02 1.49 30.66
N LYS A 34 -14.26 1.20 29.38
CA LYS A 34 -13.89 -0.08 28.73
C LYS A 34 -12.40 -0.42 28.87
N SER A 35 -11.51 0.52 28.54
CA SER A 35 -10.06 0.31 28.62
C SER A 35 -9.56 0.09 30.05
N VAL A 36 -10.20 0.73 31.03
CA VAL A 36 -9.91 0.53 32.46
C VAL A 36 -10.31 -0.89 32.88
N LEU A 37 -11.50 -1.35 32.47
CA LEU A 37 -11.95 -2.73 32.70
C LEU A 37 -11.01 -3.74 32.02
N MET A 38 -10.58 -3.47 30.79
CA MET A 38 -9.70 -4.34 30.02
C MET A 38 -8.32 -4.46 30.67
N LYS A 39 -7.74 -3.33 31.10
CA LYS A 39 -6.47 -3.31 31.85
C LYS A 39 -6.58 -4.10 33.15
N PHE A 40 -7.67 -3.93 33.90
CA PHE A 40 -7.95 -4.70 35.11
C PHE A 40 -8.04 -6.21 34.83
N ALA A 41 -8.73 -6.60 33.76
CA ALA A 41 -8.86 -8.00 33.34
C ALA A 41 -7.51 -8.62 32.97
N VAL A 42 -6.68 -7.92 32.18
CA VAL A 42 -5.34 -8.37 31.79
C VAL A 42 -4.43 -8.55 33.00
N GLN A 43 -4.35 -7.54 33.89
CA GLN A 43 -3.52 -7.59 35.10
C GLN A 43 -3.92 -8.76 36.01
N SER A 44 -5.23 -8.89 36.27
CA SER A 44 -5.75 -9.96 37.12
C SER A 44 -5.57 -11.37 36.54
N MET A 45 -5.42 -11.49 35.22
CA MET A 45 -5.14 -12.76 34.54
C MET A 45 -3.65 -13.09 34.50
N ALA A 46 -2.78 -12.07 34.38
CA ALA A 46 -1.34 -12.25 34.47
C ALA A 46 -0.94 -12.87 35.82
N ASP A 47 -1.58 -12.44 36.90
CA ASP A 47 -1.34 -12.97 38.26
C ASP A 47 -1.78 -14.44 38.43
N LYS A 48 -2.64 -14.96 37.54
CA LYS A 48 -3.23 -16.32 37.64
C LYS A 48 -2.48 -17.39 36.83
N ASN A 49 -1.45 -17.03 36.06
CA ASN A 49 -0.54 -17.95 35.35
C ASN A 49 -1.22 -19.08 34.51
N ALA A 50 -2.34 -18.78 33.86
CA ALA A 50 -3.23 -19.78 33.23
C ALA A 50 -3.02 -19.98 31.70
N GLY A 51 -1.78 -19.91 31.22
CA GLY A 51 -1.42 -20.05 29.79
C GLY A 51 -0.73 -18.81 29.22
N LYS A 52 -0.54 -18.75 27.90
CA LYS A 52 0.10 -17.59 27.25
C LYS A 52 -0.90 -16.45 27.14
N LEU A 53 -0.65 -15.38 27.88
CA LEU A 53 -1.43 -14.14 27.84
C LEU A 53 -0.83 -13.18 26.81
N VAL A 54 -1.69 -12.67 25.92
CA VAL A 54 -1.35 -11.68 24.90
C VAL A 54 -2.36 -10.54 24.99
N SER A 55 -1.88 -9.31 24.91
CA SER A 55 -2.78 -8.15 24.89
C SER A 55 -2.29 -7.09 23.91
N PHE A 56 -3.22 -6.49 23.19
CA PHE A 56 -2.95 -5.32 22.36
C PHE A 56 -4.03 -4.26 22.59
N PHE A 57 -3.59 -3.01 22.79
CA PHE A 57 -4.48 -1.89 23.02
C PHE A 57 -4.33 -0.96 21.82
N ILE A 58 -5.39 -0.85 21.00
CA ILE A 58 -5.36 0.03 19.84
C ILE A 58 -5.31 1.47 20.35
N HIS A 59 -4.23 2.17 20.01
CA HIS A 59 -4.04 3.54 20.48
C HIS A 59 -4.45 4.52 19.40
N GLY A 60 -5.65 5.10 19.51
CA GLY A 60 -6.23 6.05 18.56
C GLY A 60 -5.42 7.32 18.30
N ARG A 61 -4.31 7.56 19.00
CA ARG A 61 -3.36 8.67 18.73
C ARG A 61 -1.92 8.22 18.53
N GLY A 62 -1.71 6.91 18.48
CA GLY A 62 -0.40 6.33 18.24
C GLY A 62 0.05 6.45 16.80
N THR A 63 1.23 5.90 16.52
CA THR A 63 1.73 5.70 15.14
C THR A 63 0.67 5.09 14.24
N THR A 64 0.79 5.33 12.93
CA THR A 64 -0.11 4.74 11.92
C THR A 64 -0.30 3.24 12.09
N LEU A 65 0.77 2.49 12.42
CA LEU A 65 0.66 1.05 12.67
C LEU A 65 -0.20 0.74 13.89
N GLN A 66 -0.07 1.46 15.01
CA GLN A 66 -0.87 1.22 16.23
C GLN A 66 -2.38 1.44 16.04
N ARG A 67 -2.80 2.06 14.93
CA ARG A 67 -4.19 2.36 14.58
C ARG A 67 -4.75 1.51 13.44
N THR A 68 -4.01 0.52 12.96
CA THR A 68 -4.43 -0.28 11.78
C THR A 68 -4.58 -1.76 12.11
N PRO A 69 -5.43 -2.49 11.37
CA PRO A 69 -5.49 -3.96 11.46
C PRO A 69 -4.13 -4.61 11.25
N LEU A 70 -3.33 -4.08 10.31
CA LEU A 70 -1.95 -4.52 10.08
C LEU A 70 -1.09 -4.48 11.35
N GLY A 71 -1.10 -3.37 12.09
CA GLY A 71 -0.34 -3.28 13.34
C GLY A 71 -0.87 -4.21 14.43
N LEU A 72 -2.19 -4.40 14.52
CA LEU A 72 -2.80 -5.40 15.41
C LEU A 72 -2.25 -6.80 15.12
N PHE A 73 -2.29 -7.26 13.86
CA PHE A 73 -1.79 -8.58 13.50
C PHE A 73 -0.30 -8.74 13.77
N ARG A 74 0.51 -7.72 13.42
CA ARG A 74 1.96 -7.72 13.71
C ARG A 74 2.24 -7.85 15.20
N ALA A 75 1.54 -7.08 16.03
CA ALA A 75 1.74 -7.09 17.48
C ALA A 75 1.32 -8.41 18.12
N LEU A 76 0.16 -8.96 17.73
CA LEU A 76 -0.32 -10.25 18.21
C LEU A 76 0.66 -11.37 17.84
N LEU A 77 1.08 -11.42 16.57
CA LEU A 77 2.05 -12.42 16.10
C LEU A 77 3.39 -12.28 16.84
N ASN A 78 3.92 -11.07 16.97
CA ASN A 78 5.17 -10.83 17.69
C ASN A 78 5.11 -11.34 19.14
N ALA A 79 3.98 -11.13 19.84
CA ALA A 79 3.80 -11.61 21.20
C ALA A 79 3.66 -13.15 21.33
N MET A 80 3.25 -13.83 20.25
CA MET A 80 2.98 -15.26 20.24
C MET A 80 4.12 -16.10 19.66
N LEU A 81 4.78 -15.66 18.58
CA LEU A 81 5.65 -16.49 17.76
C LEU A 81 6.82 -17.12 18.53
N CYS A 82 7.38 -16.43 19.53
CA CYS A 82 8.43 -17.02 20.39
C CYS A 82 7.94 -18.26 21.17
N SER A 83 6.62 -18.40 21.37
CA SER A 83 5.99 -19.56 22.01
C SER A 83 5.61 -20.65 21.01
N PHE A 84 5.78 -20.41 19.71
CA PHE A 84 5.42 -21.31 18.61
C PHE A 84 6.57 -21.38 17.57
N PRO A 85 7.70 -22.04 17.89
CA PRO A 85 8.94 -21.97 17.11
C PRO A 85 8.81 -22.45 15.66
N ASP A 86 7.98 -23.46 15.39
CA ASP A 86 7.78 -23.99 14.03
C ASP A 86 7.21 -22.92 13.08
N TYR A 87 6.24 -22.14 13.56
CA TYR A 87 5.62 -21.06 12.80
C TYR A 87 6.56 -19.85 12.67
N LEU A 88 7.37 -19.57 13.70
CA LEU A 88 8.42 -18.56 13.63
C LEU A 88 9.45 -18.92 12.54
N CYS A 89 9.89 -20.17 12.48
CA CYS A 89 10.83 -20.66 11.47
C CYS A 89 10.27 -20.50 10.05
N GLN A 90 9.00 -20.87 9.82
CA GLN A 90 8.33 -20.68 8.53
C GLN A 90 8.26 -19.21 8.12
N LEU A 91 7.91 -18.31 9.05
CA LEU A 91 7.85 -16.87 8.78
C LEU A 91 9.24 -16.30 8.47
N THR A 92 10.27 -16.69 9.22
CA THR A 92 11.66 -16.29 8.98
C THR A 92 12.15 -16.75 7.60
N GLN A 93 11.81 -17.98 7.19
CA GLN A 93 12.15 -18.46 5.85
C GLN A 93 11.47 -17.63 4.76
N SER A 94 10.17 -17.35 4.91
CA SER A 94 9.45 -16.49 3.97
C SER A 94 10.01 -15.05 3.93
N PHE A 95 10.53 -14.53 5.04
CA PHE A 95 11.17 -13.23 5.08
C PHE A 95 12.46 -13.23 4.24
N VAL A 96 13.35 -14.20 4.48
CA VAL A 96 14.62 -14.34 3.75
C VAL A 96 14.40 -14.52 2.24
N ASP A 97 13.39 -15.31 1.85
CA ASP A 97 13.06 -15.53 0.44
C ASP A 97 12.49 -14.28 -0.25
N ARG A 98 11.90 -13.35 0.51
CA ARG A 98 11.44 -12.07 -0.01
C ARG A 98 12.57 -11.06 -0.11
N GLU A 99 13.45 -11.00 0.88
CA GLU A 99 14.64 -10.15 0.78
C GLU A 99 15.49 -10.48 -0.43
N LYS A 100 15.63 -11.77 -0.77
CA LYS A 100 16.31 -12.22 -1.99
C LYS A 100 15.61 -11.80 -3.28
N ARG A 101 14.28 -11.72 -3.30
CA ARG A 101 13.47 -11.44 -4.50
C ARG A 101 13.21 -9.96 -4.74
N TYR A 102 12.95 -9.22 -3.66
CA TYR A 102 12.47 -7.84 -3.71
C TYR A 102 13.45 -6.84 -3.07
N GLY A 103 14.56 -7.32 -2.51
CA GLY A 103 15.55 -6.50 -1.81
C GLY A 103 15.19 -6.21 -0.34
N SER A 104 15.96 -5.31 0.28
CA SER A 104 15.90 -5.07 1.73
C SER A 104 14.53 -4.57 2.21
N TYR A 105 14.02 -5.17 3.29
CA TYR A 105 12.80 -4.70 3.96
C TYR A 105 13.02 -3.34 4.65
N GLU A 106 14.23 -3.07 5.16
CA GLU A 106 14.57 -1.81 5.86
C GLU A 106 14.58 -0.61 4.90
N GLU A 107 14.89 -0.85 3.62
CA GLU A 107 14.82 0.17 2.56
C GLU A 107 13.38 0.40 2.04
N GLY A 108 12.40 -0.31 2.57
CA GLY A 108 10.99 -0.15 2.20
C GLY A 108 10.62 -0.70 0.82
N ARG A 109 11.48 -1.52 0.20
CA ARG A 109 11.24 -2.10 -1.14
C ARG A 109 10.04 -3.04 -1.20
N TRP A 110 9.62 -3.59 -0.07
CA TRP A 110 8.42 -4.41 0.06
C TRP A 110 7.83 -4.33 1.47
N THR A 111 6.55 -4.70 1.62
CA THR A 111 5.84 -4.74 2.91
C THR A 111 5.09 -6.05 3.10
N TRP A 112 4.77 -6.41 4.35
CA TRP A 112 3.97 -7.59 4.65
C TRP A 112 2.49 -7.35 4.31
N PRO A 113 1.89 -8.18 3.44
CA PRO A 113 0.46 -8.11 3.18
C PRO A 113 -0.34 -8.49 4.43
N GLU A 114 -1.35 -7.68 4.77
CA GLU A 114 -2.21 -7.91 5.94
C GLU A 114 -2.84 -9.31 5.91
N GLU A 115 -3.28 -9.76 4.73
CA GLU A 115 -3.95 -11.05 4.52
C GLU A 115 -3.08 -12.25 4.89
N GLU A 116 -1.77 -12.17 4.68
CA GLU A 116 -0.85 -13.24 5.02
C GLU A 116 -0.65 -13.36 6.52
N LEU A 117 -0.47 -12.21 7.20
CA LEU A 117 -0.37 -12.18 8.66
C LEU A 117 -1.66 -12.67 9.32
N ARG A 118 -2.81 -12.32 8.72
CA ARG A 118 -4.13 -12.81 9.13
C ARG A 118 -4.21 -14.34 9.03
N LYS A 119 -3.79 -14.92 7.90
CA LYS A 119 -3.76 -16.38 7.72
C LYS A 119 -2.82 -17.08 8.71
N LEU A 120 -1.64 -16.51 8.95
CA LEU A 120 -0.69 -17.06 9.92
C LEU A 120 -1.25 -17.05 11.35
N LEU A 121 -1.88 -15.95 11.76
CA LEU A 121 -2.57 -15.86 13.06
C LEU A 121 -3.65 -16.94 13.19
N SER A 122 -4.44 -17.14 12.14
CA SER A 122 -5.47 -18.18 12.10
C SER A 122 -4.90 -19.59 12.25
N GLN A 123 -3.79 -19.90 11.56
CA GLN A 123 -3.12 -21.20 11.67
C GLN A 123 -2.58 -21.44 13.09
N ILE A 124 -1.91 -20.44 13.69
CA ILE A 124 -1.40 -20.56 15.06
C ILE A 124 -2.55 -20.81 16.04
N LEU A 125 -3.62 -20.04 15.97
CA LEU A 125 -4.74 -20.17 16.91
C LEU A 125 -5.55 -21.46 16.70
N THR A 126 -5.62 -22.01 15.49
CA THR A 126 -6.38 -23.23 15.21
C THR A 126 -5.59 -24.52 15.41
N GLU A 127 -4.30 -24.54 15.08
CA GLU A 127 -3.46 -25.74 15.08
C GLU A 127 -2.39 -25.71 16.18
N GLY A 128 -1.71 -24.57 16.34
CA GLY A 128 -0.66 -24.41 17.34
C GLY A 128 -1.16 -24.46 18.78
N THR A 129 -2.37 -23.95 19.06
CA THR A 129 -2.92 -23.87 20.42
C THR A 129 -3.53 -25.17 20.94
N LYS A 130 -3.43 -26.30 20.21
CA LYS A 130 -3.96 -27.60 20.68
C LYS A 130 -3.33 -28.03 21.99
N ASN A 131 -2.03 -27.77 22.16
CA ASN A 131 -1.26 -28.15 23.35
C ASN A 131 -0.87 -26.97 24.25
N SER A 132 -0.94 -25.74 23.73
CA SER A 132 -0.53 -24.52 24.43
C SER A 132 -1.66 -23.49 24.38
N PRO A 133 -2.45 -23.34 25.48
CA PRO A 133 -3.59 -22.44 25.47
C PRO A 133 -3.16 -20.96 25.41
N VAL A 134 -3.89 -20.17 24.62
CA VAL A 134 -3.63 -18.74 24.43
C VAL A 134 -4.86 -17.92 24.80
N ILE A 135 -4.64 -16.84 25.54
CA ILE A 135 -5.67 -15.86 25.90
C ILE A 135 -5.26 -14.51 25.32
N VAL A 136 -6.13 -13.94 24.48
CA VAL A 136 -5.90 -12.69 23.78
C VAL A 136 -6.89 -11.62 24.27
N PHE A 137 -6.38 -10.47 24.67
CA PHE A 137 -7.17 -9.28 24.94
C PHE A 137 -6.89 -8.22 23.88
N ILE A 138 -7.95 -7.68 23.28
CA ILE A 138 -7.84 -6.60 22.29
C ILE A 138 -8.75 -5.46 22.72
N ASP A 139 -8.16 -4.32 23.08
CA ASP A 139 -8.89 -3.15 23.52
C ASP A 139 -9.08 -2.13 22.39
N ALA A 140 -10.20 -1.42 22.44
CA ALA A 140 -10.49 -0.25 21.62
C ALA A 140 -10.49 -0.54 20.10
N LEU A 141 -11.13 -1.63 19.69
CA LEU A 141 -11.20 -2.04 18.28
C LEU A 141 -11.79 -0.96 17.37
N ASP A 142 -12.64 -0.07 17.90
CA ASP A 142 -13.20 1.06 17.18
C ASP A 142 -12.18 2.12 16.75
N GLU A 143 -11.01 2.17 17.38
CA GLU A 143 -9.96 3.17 17.11
C GLU A 143 -9.21 2.91 15.79
N CYS A 144 -9.38 1.73 15.17
CA CYS A 144 -8.87 1.46 13.82
C CYS A 144 -9.81 1.89 12.68
N GLY A 145 -10.91 2.58 13.03
CA GLY A 145 -11.95 3.00 12.10
C GLY A 145 -13.14 2.05 12.09
N LYS A 146 -14.31 2.59 11.80
CA LYS A 146 -15.60 1.89 11.89
C LYS A 146 -15.68 0.65 11.00
N ASP A 147 -15.21 0.73 9.76
CA ASP A 147 -15.29 -0.38 8.81
C ASP A 147 -14.24 -1.46 9.11
N SER A 148 -13.01 -1.05 9.44
CA SER A 148 -11.97 -1.95 9.95
C SER A 148 -12.43 -2.72 11.19
N ALA A 149 -13.06 -2.04 12.16
CA ALA A 149 -13.56 -2.65 13.39
C ALA A 149 -14.64 -3.71 13.10
N ARG A 150 -15.55 -3.43 12.16
CA ARG A 150 -16.59 -4.39 11.72
C ARG A 150 -15.99 -5.61 11.04
N THR A 151 -15.02 -5.39 10.15
CA THR A 151 -14.30 -6.45 9.45
C THR A 151 -13.53 -7.32 10.44
N LEU A 152 -12.83 -6.72 11.40
CA LEU A 152 -12.10 -7.44 12.45
C LEU A 152 -13.03 -8.23 13.37
N LEU A 153 -14.18 -7.67 13.78
CA LEU A 153 -15.16 -8.40 14.59
C LEU A 153 -15.69 -9.64 13.87
N THR A 154 -15.97 -9.51 12.57
CA THR A 154 -16.42 -10.64 11.73
C THR A 154 -15.31 -11.68 11.62
N TYR A 155 -14.08 -11.24 11.32
CA TYR A 155 -12.92 -12.11 11.25
C TYR A 155 -12.67 -12.90 12.55
N PHE A 156 -12.69 -12.25 13.71
CA PHE A 156 -12.47 -12.94 14.98
C PHE A 156 -13.61 -13.90 15.32
N LYS A 157 -14.85 -13.60 14.92
CA LYS A 157 -15.98 -14.53 15.06
C LYS A 157 -15.72 -15.81 14.25
N ASP A 158 -15.44 -15.65 12.96
CA ASP A 158 -15.21 -16.79 12.05
C ASP A 158 -13.97 -17.60 12.46
N LEU A 159 -12.93 -16.90 12.92
CA LEU A 159 -11.73 -17.52 13.47
C LEU A 159 -12.04 -18.39 14.69
N MET A 160 -12.86 -17.90 15.63
CA MET A 160 -13.21 -18.68 16.81
C MET A 160 -14.10 -19.88 16.49
N GLU A 161 -14.91 -19.82 15.44
CA GLU A 161 -15.61 -20.98 14.90
C GLU A 161 -14.62 -22.01 14.32
N ALA A 162 -13.62 -21.56 13.56
CA ALA A 162 -12.56 -22.42 13.03
C ALA A 162 -11.71 -23.07 14.13
N VAL A 163 -11.35 -22.32 15.19
CA VAL A 163 -10.64 -22.85 16.37
C VAL A 163 -11.45 -23.97 17.02
N LYS A 164 -12.77 -23.77 17.15
CA LYS A 164 -13.69 -24.78 17.68
C LYS A 164 -13.76 -26.03 16.82
N CYS A 165 -13.84 -25.89 15.50
CA CYS A 165 -13.87 -27.03 14.59
C CYS A 165 -12.56 -27.84 14.57
N LYS A 166 -11.42 -27.15 14.66
CA LYS A 166 -10.08 -27.79 14.64
C LYS A 166 -9.57 -28.24 16.02
N GLY A 167 -10.28 -27.91 17.10
CA GLY A 167 -9.94 -28.32 18.46
C GLY A 167 -8.80 -27.53 19.11
N GLY A 168 -8.56 -26.28 18.69
CA GLY A 168 -7.60 -25.39 19.33
C GLY A 168 -8.06 -24.91 20.71
N GLN A 169 -7.16 -24.35 21.51
CA GLN A 169 -7.45 -23.81 22.84
C GLN A 169 -7.12 -22.31 22.88
N ALA A 170 -7.98 -21.49 22.28
CA ALA A 170 -7.80 -20.03 22.25
C ALA A 170 -9.02 -19.29 22.81
N LYS A 171 -8.77 -18.23 23.58
CA LYS A 171 -9.81 -17.32 24.08
C LYS A 171 -9.50 -15.91 23.63
N ILE A 172 -10.51 -15.20 23.14
CA ILE A 172 -10.36 -13.80 22.72
C ILE A 172 -11.42 -12.95 23.44
N CYS A 173 -10.97 -11.87 24.08
CA CYS A 173 -11.82 -10.84 24.66
C CYS A 173 -11.56 -9.52 23.94
N LEU A 174 -12.60 -8.93 23.36
CA LEU A 174 -12.53 -7.71 22.57
C LEU A 174 -13.29 -6.59 23.26
N SER A 175 -12.82 -5.34 23.18
CA SER A 175 -13.64 -4.17 23.51
C SER A 175 -13.89 -3.27 22.31
N SER A 176 -15.11 -2.70 22.23
CA SER A 176 -15.41 -1.65 21.26
C SER A 176 -16.62 -0.79 21.64
N ARG A 177 -16.92 0.24 20.85
CA ARG A 177 -18.24 0.89 20.83
C ARG A 177 -19.35 -0.04 20.36
N HIS A 178 -20.60 0.42 20.54
CA HIS A 178 -21.79 -0.19 19.97
C HIS A 178 -21.72 -0.20 18.43
N TYR A 179 -21.67 -1.39 17.85
CA TYR A 179 -21.78 -1.57 16.40
C TYR A 179 -23.00 -2.43 16.04
N PRO A 180 -23.87 -1.95 15.13
CA PRO A 180 -24.90 -2.79 14.55
C PRO A 180 -24.21 -3.72 13.54
N ILE A 181 -23.97 -4.97 13.95
CA ILE A 181 -23.46 -6.03 13.08
C ILE A 181 -24.62 -7.02 12.87
N LEU A 182 -24.84 -7.43 11.62
CA LEU A 182 -25.78 -8.50 11.29
C LEU A 182 -25.33 -9.78 12.03
N GLY A 183 -26.17 -10.32 12.92
CA GLY A 183 -25.83 -11.48 13.76
C GLY A 183 -25.30 -11.19 15.17
N HIS A 184 -25.37 -9.94 15.66
CA HIS A 184 -24.89 -9.51 16.99
C HIS A 184 -25.41 -10.32 18.20
N HIS A 185 -26.47 -11.11 18.03
CA HIS A 185 -27.06 -11.95 19.07
C HIS A 185 -26.26 -13.24 19.35
N MET A 186 -25.27 -13.57 18.50
CA MET A 186 -24.51 -14.82 18.62
C MET A 186 -23.21 -14.71 19.43
N ILE A 187 -22.69 -13.51 19.66
CA ILE A 187 -21.46 -13.31 20.45
C ILE A 187 -21.85 -12.94 21.88
N PRO A 188 -21.40 -13.68 22.91
CA PRO A 188 -21.56 -13.27 24.31
C PRO A 188 -21.04 -11.85 24.51
N SER A 189 -21.86 -10.95 25.06
CA SER A 189 -21.50 -9.55 25.22
C SER A 189 -21.88 -8.95 26.58
N ILE A 190 -20.95 -8.18 27.13
CA ILE A 190 -21.13 -7.41 28.37
C ILE A 190 -21.32 -5.95 27.97
N CYS A 191 -22.41 -5.34 28.44
CA CYS A 191 -22.72 -3.93 28.23
C CYS A 191 -22.28 -3.13 29.47
N MET A 192 -21.28 -2.26 29.33
CA MET A 192 -20.66 -1.54 30.46
C MET A 192 -21.67 -0.71 31.25
N GLU A 193 -22.56 -0.01 30.55
CA GLU A 193 -23.51 0.96 31.11
C GLU A 193 -24.56 0.31 32.00
N GLN A 194 -24.77 -0.99 31.83
CA GLN A 194 -25.71 -1.77 32.63
C GLN A 194 -25.09 -2.30 33.93
N GLN A 195 -23.75 -2.32 34.01
CA GLN A 195 -23.02 -2.98 35.10
C GLN A 195 -22.19 -2.02 35.96
N ASN A 196 -21.90 -0.81 35.48
CA ASN A 196 -20.94 0.10 36.11
C ASN A 196 -21.53 1.11 37.11
N THR A 197 -22.83 1.05 37.44
CA THR A 197 -23.50 2.02 38.33
C THR A 197 -22.83 2.15 39.70
N ASN A 198 -22.50 1.02 40.33
CA ASN A 198 -21.85 1.00 41.65
C ASN A 198 -20.43 1.59 41.61
N ASP A 199 -19.71 1.40 40.51
CA ASP A 199 -18.38 1.96 40.35
C ASP A 199 -18.45 3.49 40.14
N ILE A 200 -19.42 3.97 39.36
CA ILE A 200 -19.67 5.41 39.21
C ILE A 200 -20.03 6.04 40.56
N GLN A 201 -20.91 5.41 41.35
CA GLN A 201 -21.25 5.88 42.70
C GLN A 201 -20.02 6.04 43.60
N ARG A 202 -19.11 5.06 43.58
CA ARG A 202 -17.86 5.13 44.36
C ARG A 202 -16.95 6.27 43.91
N VAL A 203 -16.82 6.48 42.60
CA VAL A 203 -16.01 7.56 42.04
C VAL A 203 -16.61 8.93 42.38
N VAL A 204 -17.90 9.12 42.12
CA VAL A 204 -18.63 10.38 42.40
C VAL A 204 -18.57 10.72 43.88
N GLY A 205 -18.88 9.78 44.78
CA GLY A 205 -18.81 10.00 46.23
C GLY A 205 -17.37 10.24 46.72
N GLY A 206 -16.37 9.68 46.03
CA GLY A 206 -14.96 9.99 46.30
C GLY A 206 -14.57 11.41 45.91
N MET A 207 -15.00 11.87 44.73
CA MET A 207 -14.70 13.21 44.21
C MET A 207 -15.42 14.32 45.00
N LEU A 208 -16.69 14.12 45.33
CA LEU A 208 -17.51 15.12 46.03
C LEU A 208 -17.31 15.11 47.55
N LYS A 209 -16.36 14.31 48.06
CA LYS A 209 -16.07 14.21 49.50
C LYS A 209 -15.61 15.54 50.11
N GLU A 210 -14.98 16.40 49.31
CA GLU A 210 -14.46 17.71 49.72
C GLU A 210 -15.56 18.77 49.92
N ILE A 211 -16.81 18.48 49.53
CA ILE A 211 -17.94 19.36 49.80
C ILE A 211 -18.34 19.20 51.27
N GLU A 212 -18.17 20.28 52.05
CA GLU A 212 -18.41 20.28 53.50
C GLU A 212 -19.86 19.99 53.89
N ALA A 213 -20.82 20.48 53.10
CA ALA A 213 -22.25 20.33 53.39
C ALA A 213 -22.78 18.95 52.97
N GLU A 214 -23.14 18.12 53.95
CA GLU A 214 -23.61 16.75 53.71
C GLU A 214 -24.92 16.67 52.90
N GLU A 215 -25.86 17.60 53.11
CA GLU A 215 -27.12 17.64 52.37
C GLU A 215 -26.90 17.98 50.89
N ASP A 216 -26.04 18.95 50.61
CA ASP A 216 -25.70 19.35 49.24
C ASP A 216 -24.92 18.24 48.53
N ARG A 217 -23.97 17.60 49.22
CA ARG A 217 -23.26 16.43 48.71
C ARG A 217 -24.20 15.30 48.30
N LYS A 218 -25.15 14.91 49.16
CA LYS A 218 -26.13 13.85 48.85
C LYS A 218 -27.01 14.22 47.66
N TYR A 219 -27.42 15.48 47.55
CA TYR A 219 -28.18 15.96 46.39
C TYR A 219 -27.37 15.86 45.10
N PHE A 220 -26.12 16.36 45.09
CA PHE A 220 -25.27 16.31 43.91
C PHE A 220 -24.93 14.88 43.49
N GLU A 221 -24.63 14.00 44.45
CA GLU A 221 -24.41 12.57 44.20
C GLU A 221 -25.63 11.93 43.52
N SER A 222 -26.83 12.15 44.07
CA SER A 222 -28.10 11.65 43.52
C SER A 222 -28.34 12.14 42.08
N GLU A 223 -28.21 13.45 41.86
CA GLU A 223 -28.47 14.07 40.57
C GLU A 223 -27.49 13.57 39.49
N VAL A 224 -26.19 13.55 39.81
CA VAL A 224 -25.13 13.04 38.91
C VAL A 224 -25.38 11.57 38.57
N LEU A 225 -25.71 10.74 39.55
CA LEU A 225 -25.95 9.31 39.33
C LEU A 225 -27.17 9.04 38.45
N SER A 226 -28.24 9.82 38.62
CA SER A 226 -29.46 9.68 37.82
C SER A 226 -29.23 10.01 36.33
N LYS A 227 -28.35 10.98 36.04
CA LYS A 227 -28.08 11.49 34.69
C LYS A 227 -26.89 10.84 33.99
N ALA A 228 -25.93 10.29 34.74
CA ALA A 228 -24.70 9.73 34.17
C ALA A 228 -24.96 8.55 33.21
N ARG A 229 -26.05 7.78 33.42
CA ARG A 229 -26.48 6.65 32.55
C ARG A 229 -25.33 5.74 32.09
N GLY A 230 -24.37 5.46 33.00
CA GLY A 230 -23.21 4.61 32.72
C GLY A 230 -21.99 5.29 32.09
N GLY A 231 -22.00 6.61 31.89
CA GLY A 231 -20.87 7.39 31.38
C GLY A 231 -19.97 7.94 32.49
N PHE A 232 -18.82 7.32 32.74
CA PHE A 232 -17.83 7.84 33.71
C PHE A 232 -17.33 9.23 33.31
N GLN A 233 -17.03 9.43 32.03
CA GLN A 233 -16.51 10.72 31.57
C GLN A 233 -17.50 11.85 31.83
N TRP A 234 -18.80 11.60 31.64
CA TRP A 234 -19.86 12.56 31.96
C TRP A 234 -19.86 12.88 33.46
N ALA A 235 -19.85 11.84 34.30
CA ALA A 235 -19.88 12.00 35.76
C ALA A 235 -18.66 12.79 36.27
N VAL A 236 -17.46 12.48 35.79
CA VAL A 236 -16.21 13.17 36.17
C VAL A 236 -16.25 14.65 35.75
N LEU A 237 -16.66 14.95 34.52
CA LEU A 237 -16.75 16.34 34.03
C LEU A 237 -17.75 17.18 34.84
N VAL A 238 -18.91 16.61 35.15
CA VAL A 238 -19.93 17.29 35.96
C VAL A 238 -19.45 17.47 37.41
N CYS A 239 -18.82 16.46 38.01
CA CYS A 239 -18.26 16.58 39.36
C CYS A 239 -17.19 17.66 39.45
N ASN A 240 -16.25 17.71 38.51
CA ASN A 240 -15.22 18.75 38.46
C ASN A 240 -15.85 20.14 38.37
N ARG A 241 -16.89 20.33 37.54
CA ARG A 241 -17.60 21.60 37.43
C ARG A 241 -18.30 21.99 38.73
N VAL A 242 -18.92 21.03 39.42
CA VAL A 242 -19.53 21.25 40.74
C VAL A 242 -18.50 21.69 41.76
N ILE A 243 -17.33 21.02 41.79
CA ILE A 243 -16.22 21.37 42.69
C ILE A 243 -15.70 22.78 42.38
N GLU A 244 -15.45 23.10 41.11
CA GLU A 244 -14.97 24.42 40.67
C GLU A 244 -15.95 25.54 41.07
N GLU A 245 -17.25 25.39 40.77
CA GLU A 245 -18.27 26.39 41.11
C GLU A 245 -18.45 26.53 42.62
N ASN A 246 -18.27 25.45 43.39
CA ASN A 246 -18.28 25.50 44.84
C ASN A 246 -17.06 26.26 45.39
N ILE A 247 -15.86 26.06 44.81
CA ILE A 247 -14.65 26.81 45.17
C ILE A 247 -14.79 28.31 44.84
N ILE A 248 -15.43 28.65 43.72
CA ILE A 248 -15.69 30.04 43.30
C ILE A 248 -16.75 30.72 44.19
N GLY A 249 -17.51 29.94 44.97
CA GLY A 249 -18.51 30.45 45.91
C GLY A 249 -19.86 30.76 45.28
N THR A 250 -20.21 30.07 44.19
CA THR A 250 -21.53 30.19 43.54
C THR A 250 -22.65 29.84 44.53
N LYS A 251 -23.76 30.58 44.51
CA LYS A 251 -24.90 30.32 45.40
C LYS A 251 -25.45 28.91 45.18
N ARG A 252 -25.85 28.25 46.26
CA ARG A 252 -26.34 26.86 46.25
C ARG A 252 -27.50 26.64 45.29
N GLU A 253 -28.47 27.57 45.29
CA GLU A 253 -29.67 27.53 44.44
C GLU A 253 -29.30 27.62 42.95
N ASP A 254 -28.38 28.52 42.60
CA ASP A 254 -27.89 28.69 41.24
C ASP A 254 -27.11 27.45 40.76
N LEU A 255 -26.30 26.84 41.65
CA LEU A 255 -25.55 25.63 41.34
C LEU A 255 -26.47 24.42 41.12
N ARG A 256 -27.51 24.26 41.96
CA ARG A 256 -28.54 23.23 41.76
C ARG A 256 -29.30 23.42 40.46
N SER A 257 -29.66 24.66 40.11
CA SER A 257 -30.31 25.01 38.84
C SER A 257 -29.42 24.72 37.63
N LYS A 258 -28.15 25.14 37.67
CA LYS A 258 -27.15 24.83 36.63
C LYS A 258 -27.00 23.32 36.42
N LEU A 259 -27.00 22.52 37.49
CA LEU A 259 -26.88 21.05 37.43
C LEU A 259 -28.14 20.39 36.85
N ALA A 260 -29.32 20.92 37.19
CA ALA A 260 -30.60 20.44 36.67
C ALA A 260 -30.68 20.59 35.15
N ASP A 261 -30.11 21.66 34.60
CA ASP A 261 -30.13 22.00 33.17
C ASP A 261 -29.06 21.26 32.34
N ILE A 262 -28.10 20.55 32.97
CA ILE A 262 -27.04 19.84 32.23
C ILE A 262 -27.62 18.71 31.36
N PRO A 263 -27.29 18.66 30.06
CA PRO A 263 -27.71 17.58 29.17
C PRO A 263 -27.17 16.21 29.62
N GLU A 264 -28.01 15.18 29.54
CA GLU A 264 -27.63 13.80 29.86
C GLU A 264 -26.67 13.18 28.82
N ALA A 265 -26.75 13.63 27.56
CA ALA A 265 -25.87 13.16 26.50
C ALA A 265 -24.49 13.83 26.59
N LEU A 266 -23.42 13.04 26.49
CA LEU A 266 -22.04 13.53 26.57
C LEU A 266 -21.73 14.61 25.53
N ASP A 267 -22.24 14.46 24.30
CA ASP A 267 -22.09 15.47 23.26
C ASP A 267 -22.77 16.81 23.62
N GLY A 268 -23.95 16.75 24.26
CA GLY A 268 -24.66 17.93 24.73
C GLY A 268 -23.90 18.64 25.86
N LEU A 269 -23.25 17.87 26.74
CA LEU A 269 -22.35 18.40 27.76
C LEU A 269 -21.14 19.11 27.12
N TYR A 270 -20.50 18.52 26.09
CA TYR A 270 -19.40 19.19 25.38
C TYR A 270 -19.84 20.48 24.69
N SER A 271 -20.98 20.48 23.98
CA SER A 271 -21.55 21.69 23.39
C SER A 271 -21.73 22.79 24.44
N ARG A 272 -22.27 22.44 25.61
CA ARG A 272 -22.46 23.41 26.71
C ARG A 272 -21.14 23.94 27.25
N ILE A 273 -20.14 23.08 27.42
CA ILE A 273 -18.80 23.47 27.91
C ILE A 273 -18.16 24.49 26.95
N LEU A 274 -18.30 24.29 25.64
CA LEU A 274 -17.62 25.09 24.62
C LEU A 274 -18.39 26.34 24.16
N ASN A 275 -19.71 26.41 24.37
CA ASN A 275 -20.53 27.55 23.96
C ASN A 275 -20.38 28.78 24.87
N ASP A 276 -19.89 28.61 26.10
CA ASP A 276 -19.72 29.68 27.10
C ASP A 276 -18.43 30.52 26.89
N VAL A 277 -17.78 30.45 25.71
CA VAL A 277 -16.45 31.03 25.45
C VAL A 277 -16.55 32.37 24.72
N HIS A 278 -15.79 33.37 25.18
CA HIS A 278 -15.69 34.69 24.54
C HIS A 278 -15.10 34.59 23.12
N GLU A 279 -15.46 35.51 22.22
CA GLU A 279 -15.10 35.43 20.79
C GLU A 279 -13.58 35.37 20.54
N SER A 280 -12.81 36.16 21.28
CA SER A 280 -11.33 36.17 21.23
C SER A 280 -10.71 34.81 21.59
N ASP A 281 -11.23 34.19 22.65
CA ASP A 281 -10.74 32.91 23.15
C ASP A 281 -11.22 31.76 22.25
N ARG A 282 -12.36 31.95 21.57
CA ARG A 282 -12.91 30.96 20.65
C ARG A 282 -11.99 30.68 19.47
N GLN A 283 -11.37 31.71 18.90
CA GLN A 283 -10.42 31.53 17.79
C GLN A 283 -9.17 30.75 18.23
N GLN A 284 -8.58 31.12 19.38
CA GLN A 284 -7.43 30.41 19.94
C GLN A 284 -7.78 28.97 20.34
N MET A 285 -8.98 28.74 20.86
CA MET A 285 -9.48 27.41 21.22
C MET A 285 -9.66 26.52 19.98
N VAL A 286 -10.21 27.05 18.88
CA VAL A 286 -10.33 26.32 17.61
C VAL A 286 -8.94 25.95 17.09
N LYS A 287 -7.99 26.89 17.11
CA LYS A 287 -6.60 26.67 16.72
C LYS A 287 -5.91 25.59 17.57
N LEU A 288 -6.08 25.64 18.89
CA LEU A 288 -5.62 24.61 19.83
C LEU A 288 -6.17 23.23 19.47
N PHE A 289 -7.47 23.14 19.22
CA PHE A 289 -8.10 21.87 18.86
C PHE A 289 -7.62 21.35 17.50
N GLN A 290 -7.41 22.23 16.52
CA GLN A 290 -6.85 21.84 15.22
C GLN A 290 -5.44 21.25 15.36
N TRP A 291 -4.56 21.88 16.14
CA TRP A 291 -3.22 21.36 16.39
C TRP A 291 -3.25 19.99 17.08
N ILE A 292 -4.13 19.77 18.06
CA ILE A 292 -4.22 18.47 18.76
C ILE A 292 -4.86 17.39 17.86
N LEU A 293 -5.81 17.76 16.99
CA LEU A 293 -6.54 16.82 16.14
C LEU A 293 -5.75 16.37 14.91
N PHE A 294 -5.08 17.31 14.23
CA PHE A 294 -4.55 17.10 12.88
C PHE A 294 -3.03 17.01 12.82
N ALA A 295 -2.34 17.25 13.94
CA ALA A 295 -0.91 17.03 13.99
C ALA A 295 -0.56 15.56 13.72
N LYS A 296 0.56 15.32 13.04
CA LYS A 296 1.02 13.98 12.65
C LYS A 296 1.56 13.17 13.82
N ARG A 297 1.86 13.84 14.93
CA ARG A 297 2.09 13.26 16.25
C ARG A 297 1.63 14.24 17.33
N PRO A 298 1.39 13.81 18.57
CA PRO A 298 1.18 14.72 19.68
C PRO A 298 2.34 15.72 19.82
N LEU A 299 2.00 16.97 20.14
CA LEU A 299 2.97 18.05 20.37
C LEU A 299 3.32 18.14 21.86
N SER A 300 4.58 18.41 22.15
CA SER A 300 4.99 18.78 23.51
C SER A 300 4.37 20.12 23.92
N ALA A 301 4.33 20.40 25.22
CA ALA A 301 3.86 21.69 25.72
C ALA A 301 4.65 22.88 25.15
N HIS A 302 5.92 22.70 24.85
CA HIS A 302 6.74 23.74 24.25
C HIS A 302 6.45 23.93 22.76
N GLU A 303 6.35 22.84 22.00
CA GLU A 303 6.01 22.88 20.57
C GLU A 303 4.63 23.52 20.36
N LEU A 304 3.65 23.13 21.18
CA LEU A 304 2.30 23.67 21.11
C LEU A 304 2.25 25.16 21.48
N ARG A 305 3.12 25.61 22.40
CA ARG A 305 3.23 27.04 22.74
C ARG A 305 3.70 27.86 21.55
N ASP A 306 4.75 27.40 20.86
CA ASP A 306 5.25 28.05 19.66
C ASP A 306 4.22 28.00 18.51
N ALA A 307 3.49 26.89 18.39
CA ALA A 307 2.43 26.72 17.40
C ALA A 307 1.25 27.69 17.60
N LEU A 308 0.87 27.96 18.84
CA LEU A 308 -0.23 28.86 19.16
C LEU A 308 0.12 30.34 19.08
N SER A 309 1.40 30.72 19.05
CA SER A 309 1.85 32.11 18.95
C SER A 309 1.86 32.66 17.52
N ILE A 310 1.46 31.87 16.51
CA ILE A 310 1.63 32.21 15.09
C ILE A 310 0.31 32.19 14.37
N ASP A 311 -0.18 33.35 13.96
CA ASP A 311 -1.38 33.44 13.13
C ASP A 311 -1.02 33.45 11.65
N ILE A 312 -1.91 32.94 10.79
CA ILE A 312 -1.71 32.92 9.33
C ILE A 312 -1.56 34.36 8.80
N ASP A 313 -2.29 35.29 9.40
CA ASP A 313 -2.34 36.71 9.04
C ASP A 313 -1.37 37.57 9.87
N MET A 314 -0.42 36.95 10.58
CA MET A 314 0.56 37.66 11.40
C MET A 314 1.40 38.63 10.54
N GLU A 315 1.49 39.89 10.98
CA GLU A 315 2.25 40.91 10.28
C GLU A 315 3.77 40.65 10.38
N PRO A 316 4.53 40.88 9.29
CA PRO A 316 5.99 40.78 9.31
C PRO A 316 6.63 41.69 10.36
N GLY A 317 7.53 41.14 11.19
CA GLY A 317 8.27 41.88 12.22
C GLY A 317 7.67 41.85 13.63
N THR A 318 6.52 41.20 13.81
CA THR A 318 5.95 40.94 15.15
C THR A 318 6.86 39.97 15.92
N GLN A 319 7.11 40.18 17.21
CA GLN A 319 7.91 39.22 17.99
C GLN A 319 7.06 38.00 18.37
N LEU A 320 7.60 36.78 18.22
CA LEU A 320 6.85 35.56 18.57
C LEU A 320 6.38 35.58 20.03
N ARG A 321 7.22 36.11 20.91
CA ARG A 321 7.00 36.15 22.36
C ARG A 321 6.14 37.33 22.82
N SER A 322 5.82 38.28 21.94
CA SER A 322 4.89 39.38 22.25
C SER A 322 3.43 39.03 21.98
N HIS A 323 3.16 37.83 21.44
CA HIS A 323 1.81 37.38 21.13
C HIS A 323 0.97 37.21 22.41
N SER A 324 -0.33 37.54 22.36
CA SER A 324 -1.21 37.53 23.53
C SER A 324 -1.41 36.14 24.15
N SER A 325 -1.25 35.08 23.36
CA SER A 325 -1.28 33.68 23.80
C SER A 325 0.06 33.17 24.36
N TRP A 326 1.14 33.97 24.29
CA TRP A 326 2.45 33.56 24.78
C TRP A 326 2.48 33.52 26.31
N SER A 327 3.07 32.46 26.85
CA SER A 327 3.26 32.26 28.29
C SER A 327 4.74 32.06 28.61
N ASP A 328 5.26 32.84 29.55
CA ASP A 328 6.70 32.84 29.89
C ASP A 328 7.22 31.48 30.35
N THR A 329 6.37 30.69 31.02
CA THR A 329 6.72 29.38 31.58
C THR A 329 5.75 28.32 31.07
N VAL A 330 6.24 27.10 30.89
CA VAL A 330 5.43 25.95 30.45
C VAL A 330 4.30 25.67 31.42
N THR A 331 4.54 25.76 32.73
CA THR A 331 3.50 25.54 33.74
C THR A 331 2.35 26.53 33.62
N LYS A 332 2.64 27.82 33.41
CA LYS A 332 1.59 28.82 33.10
C LYS A 332 0.90 28.53 31.77
N PHE A 333 1.65 28.10 30.76
CA PHE A 333 1.09 27.72 29.46
C PHE A 333 0.11 26.55 29.58
N GLU A 334 0.47 25.49 30.32
CA GLU A 334 -0.42 24.36 30.54
C GLU A 334 -1.73 24.77 31.24
N VAL A 335 -1.63 25.67 32.23
CA VAL A 335 -2.81 26.24 32.90
C VAL A 335 -3.65 27.05 31.93
N HIS A 336 -3.02 27.86 31.07
CA HIS A 336 -3.71 28.61 30.03
C HIS A 336 -4.43 27.69 29.03
N VAL A 337 -3.78 26.62 28.56
CA VAL A 337 -4.39 25.62 27.67
C VAL A 337 -5.57 24.90 28.34
N ARG A 338 -5.46 24.55 29.63
CA ARG A 338 -6.61 24.00 30.39
C ARG A 338 -7.75 24.99 30.49
N HIS A 339 -7.47 26.28 30.71
CA HIS A 339 -8.49 27.32 30.75
C HIS A 339 -9.16 27.51 29.38
N LEU A 340 -8.37 27.59 28.31
CA LEU A 340 -8.81 27.80 26.93
C LEU A 340 -9.66 26.63 26.42
N SER A 341 -9.26 25.40 26.74
CA SER A 341 -10.00 24.18 26.39
C SER A 341 -11.13 23.82 27.37
N LYS A 342 -11.34 24.63 28.42
CA LYS A 342 -12.29 24.34 29.53
C LYS A 342 -12.07 22.94 30.14
N GLY A 343 -10.81 22.56 30.32
CA GLY A 343 -10.39 21.30 30.94
C GLY A 343 -10.48 20.08 30.01
N LEU A 344 -10.77 20.26 28.72
CA LEU A 344 -10.84 19.16 27.76
C LEU A 344 -9.48 18.71 27.23
N VAL A 345 -8.43 19.53 27.41
CA VAL A 345 -7.04 19.21 27.06
C VAL A 345 -6.20 19.10 28.33
N GLU A 346 -5.37 18.06 28.37
CA GLU A 346 -4.41 17.80 29.42
C GLU A 346 -3.02 17.53 28.84
N PHE A 347 -2.02 17.50 29.74
CA PHE A 347 -0.64 17.20 29.39
C PHE A 347 -0.21 15.93 30.13
N GLN A 348 0.20 14.90 29.40
CA GLN A 348 0.66 13.63 29.99
C GLN A 348 2.12 13.35 29.66
N SER A 349 2.82 12.73 30.60
CA SER A 349 4.20 12.29 30.40
C SER A 349 4.26 11.13 29.41
N ARG A 350 5.21 11.16 28.47
CA ARG A 350 5.46 10.07 27.50
C ARG A 350 5.65 8.73 28.21
N GLU A 351 5.01 7.67 27.71
CA GLU A 351 5.37 6.31 28.11
C GLU A 351 6.70 5.90 27.43
N ILE A 352 7.60 5.25 28.18
CA ILE A 352 9.02 5.00 27.87
C ILE A 352 9.29 4.35 26.49
N TRP A 353 8.29 3.74 25.85
CA TRP A 353 8.42 2.96 24.61
C TRP A 353 8.16 3.77 23.32
N GLU A 354 7.85 5.06 23.41
CA GLU A 354 7.51 5.95 22.28
C GLU A 354 8.62 6.95 21.93
N GLN A 355 9.89 6.56 22.10
CA GLN A 355 11.03 7.39 21.70
C GLN A 355 11.15 7.46 20.18
N TYR A 356 10.72 8.58 19.60
CA TYR A 356 11.11 8.98 18.25
C TYR A 356 12.49 9.63 18.34
N GLU A 357 13.51 8.81 18.13
CA GLU A 357 14.95 9.15 18.15
C GLU A 357 15.59 9.22 19.57
N PRO A 358 16.69 8.47 19.79
CA PRO A 358 17.41 8.48 21.05
C PRO A 358 18.33 9.72 21.12
N GLY A 359 17.99 10.72 21.95
CA GLY A 359 18.95 11.79 22.23
C GLY A 359 18.47 13.11 22.82
N GLU A 360 17.17 13.36 23.00
CA GLU A 360 16.70 14.64 23.57
C GLU A 360 15.99 14.45 24.92
N GLU A 361 16.72 14.74 25.99
CA GLU A 361 16.18 14.95 27.34
C GLU A 361 15.42 16.30 27.37
N ASP A 362 14.26 16.33 28.07
CA ASP A 362 13.46 17.49 28.52
C ASP A 362 12.26 18.03 27.69
N SER A 363 11.46 17.21 26.97
CA SER A 363 10.15 17.66 26.42
C SER A 363 8.95 16.76 26.76
N ASP A 364 9.00 16.12 27.92
CA ASP A 364 8.30 14.86 28.20
C ASP A 364 6.77 14.93 28.30
N ARG A 365 6.13 16.10 28.23
CA ARG A 365 4.67 16.24 28.40
C ARG A 365 3.96 16.67 27.13
N GLU A 366 3.13 15.76 26.61
CA GLU A 366 2.41 15.94 25.35
C GLU A 366 0.96 16.36 25.58
N ALA A 367 0.48 17.27 24.73
CA ALA A 367 -0.89 17.75 24.75
C ALA A 367 -1.84 16.70 24.16
N GLN A 368 -2.88 16.37 24.90
CA GLN A 368 -3.91 15.45 24.43
C GLN A 368 -5.28 15.80 25.01
N PHE A 369 -6.36 15.46 24.31
CA PHE A 369 -7.68 15.49 24.94
C PHE A 369 -7.79 14.45 26.05
N ILE A 370 -8.50 14.80 27.12
CA ILE A 370 -8.78 13.95 28.28
C ILE A 370 -9.47 12.62 27.93
N HIS A 371 -10.15 12.56 26.78
CA HIS A 371 -10.79 11.35 26.27
C HIS A 371 -11.04 11.45 24.76
N GLN A 372 -11.07 10.31 24.05
CA GLN A 372 -11.26 10.27 22.59
C GLN A 372 -12.63 10.79 22.13
N SER A 373 -13.67 10.66 22.97
CA SER A 373 -15.00 11.24 22.70
C SER A 373 -14.98 12.74 22.48
N VAL A 374 -14.03 13.46 23.10
CA VAL A 374 -13.84 14.89 22.84
C VAL A 374 -13.41 15.10 21.39
N ALA A 375 -12.41 14.35 20.93
CA ALA A 375 -11.92 14.44 19.55
C ALA A 375 -13.04 14.13 18.54
N ASP A 376 -13.83 13.08 18.79
CA ASP A 376 -14.96 12.73 17.92
C ASP A 376 -16.03 13.81 17.87
N PHE A 377 -16.38 14.38 19.03
CA PHE A 377 -17.34 15.47 19.10
C PHE A 377 -16.81 16.70 18.35
N LEU A 378 -15.52 17.04 18.52
CA LEU A 378 -14.91 18.17 17.87
C LEU A 378 -14.91 18.03 16.35
N LEU A 379 -14.52 16.85 15.83
CA LEU A 379 -14.47 16.56 14.40
C LEU A 379 -15.87 16.53 13.77
N ASN A 380 -16.82 15.84 14.39
CA ASN A 380 -18.12 15.56 13.76
C ASN A 380 -19.16 16.66 13.98
N LYS A 381 -19.09 17.41 15.08
CA LYS A 381 -20.13 18.37 15.48
C LYS A 381 -19.64 19.80 15.66
N PHE A 382 -18.54 20.00 16.39
CA PHE A 382 -18.10 21.35 16.73
C PHE A 382 -17.44 22.08 15.56
N LEU A 383 -16.36 21.52 15.00
CA LEU A 383 -15.62 22.15 13.91
C LEU A 383 -16.47 22.23 12.64
N SER A 384 -17.28 21.20 12.35
CA SER A 384 -18.24 21.24 11.24
C SER A 384 -19.23 22.41 11.38
N SER A 385 -19.71 22.72 12.58
CA SER A 385 -20.62 23.86 12.78
C SER A 385 -19.96 25.23 12.64
N ILE A 386 -18.65 25.31 12.89
CA ILE A 386 -17.89 26.58 12.89
C ILE A 386 -17.29 26.87 11.51
N MET A 387 -16.83 25.82 10.81
CA MET A 387 -16.08 25.96 9.56
C MET A 387 -16.98 25.97 8.32
N CYS A 388 -18.29 25.75 8.45
CA CYS A 388 -19.29 25.91 7.38
C CYS A 388 -19.64 27.40 7.12
N ASP A 389 -18.63 28.23 6.90
CA ASP A 389 -18.82 29.52 6.21
C ASP A 389 -19.15 29.24 4.73
N PRO A 390 -20.18 29.89 4.12
CA PRO A 390 -20.61 29.62 2.74
C PRO A 390 -19.53 29.68 1.65
N HIS A 391 -18.37 30.28 1.91
CA HIS A 391 -17.26 30.39 0.96
C HIS A 391 -16.22 29.26 1.02
N LEU A 392 -16.24 28.40 2.06
CA LEU A 392 -15.30 27.29 2.26
C LEU A 392 -16.08 25.98 2.42
N SER A 393 -16.60 25.46 1.31
CA SER A 393 -17.28 24.16 1.21
C SER A 393 -16.31 22.97 1.31
N GLN A 394 -15.37 23.03 2.25
CA GLN A 394 -14.21 22.12 2.30
C GLN A 394 -14.18 21.27 3.57
N SER A 395 -13.63 20.07 3.40
CA SER A 395 -13.43 19.06 4.44
C SER A 395 -12.81 19.65 5.72
N VAL A 396 -13.43 19.37 6.88
CA VAL A 396 -12.88 19.75 8.22
C VAL A 396 -11.45 19.27 8.39
N VAL A 397 -11.15 18.08 7.85
CA VAL A 397 -9.80 17.49 7.86
C VAL A 397 -8.84 18.32 7.03
N GLY A 398 -9.23 18.66 5.80
CA GLY A 398 -8.40 19.47 4.90
C GLY A 398 -8.11 20.85 5.48
N ALA A 399 -9.13 21.51 6.05
CA ALA A 399 -8.96 22.82 6.65
C ALA A 399 -8.08 22.78 7.91
N GLY A 400 -8.11 21.69 8.68
CA GLY A 400 -7.16 21.44 9.77
C GLY A 400 -5.71 21.33 9.30
N HIS A 401 -5.45 20.50 8.27
CA HIS A 401 -4.11 20.40 7.68
C HIS A 401 -3.65 21.71 7.02
N PHE A 402 -4.58 22.47 6.43
CA PHE A 402 -4.30 23.78 5.86
C PHE A 402 -3.76 24.72 6.92
N GLN A 403 -4.47 24.86 8.03
CA GLN A 403 -4.08 25.72 9.16
C GLN A 403 -2.69 25.36 9.70
N ILE A 404 -2.42 24.07 9.93
CA ILE A 404 -1.12 23.61 10.43
C ILE A 404 0.00 23.89 9.41
N SER A 405 -0.21 23.62 8.13
CA SER A 405 0.80 23.85 7.09
C SER A 405 1.17 25.33 6.98
N ARG A 406 0.19 26.23 7.05
CA ARG A 406 0.42 27.68 6.94
C ARG A 406 1.07 28.24 8.20
N ALA A 407 0.67 27.77 9.38
CA ALA A 407 1.35 28.12 10.63
C ALA A 407 2.82 27.65 10.64
N CYS A 408 3.10 26.42 10.17
CA CYS A 408 4.47 25.93 10.02
C CYS A 408 5.29 26.78 9.04
N LEU A 409 4.76 27.07 7.85
CA LEU A 409 5.43 27.93 6.87
C LEU A 409 5.72 29.31 7.44
N ARG A 410 4.71 29.96 8.04
CA ARG A 410 4.87 31.26 8.69
C ARG A 410 5.94 31.23 9.77
N TYR A 411 5.94 30.22 10.64
CA TYR A 411 6.98 30.05 11.65
C TYR A 411 8.38 29.99 11.05
N MET A 412 8.57 29.14 10.04
CA MET A 412 9.88 28.92 9.42
C MET A 412 10.37 30.14 8.65
N THR A 413 9.46 30.95 8.12
CA THR A 413 9.78 32.21 7.42
C THR A 413 9.89 33.42 8.34
N HIS A 414 9.67 33.26 9.64
CA HIS A 414 9.72 34.34 10.61
C HIS A 414 11.15 34.85 10.83
N ASP A 415 11.35 36.17 10.90
CA ASP A 415 12.69 36.77 10.97
C ASP A 415 13.52 36.27 12.15
N GLU A 416 12.94 36.19 13.36
CA GLU A 416 13.63 35.66 14.55
C GLU A 416 14.14 34.22 14.36
N VAL A 417 13.34 33.38 13.71
CA VAL A 417 13.62 31.96 13.47
C VAL A 417 14.72 31.84 12.40
N LEU A 418 14.59 32.59 11.30
CA LEU A 418 15.56 32.64 10.22
C LEU A 418 16.93 33.16 10.70
N GLU A 419 16.96 34.21 11.52
CA GLU A 419 18.19 34.70 12.14
C GLU A 419 18.77 33.71 13.16
N GLY A 420 17.90 33.07 13.93
CA GLY A 420 18.27 32.00 14.86
C GLY A 420 18.99 30.85 14.16
N GLY A 421 18.46 30.39 13.03
CA GLY A 421 19.04 29.30 12.24
C GLY A 421 20.41 29.61 11.64
N GLN A 422 20.78 30.90 11.53
CA GLN A 422 22.10 31.33 11.07
C GLN A 422 23.10 31.55 12.22
N ARG A 423 22.63 32.04 13.37
CA ARG A 423 23.50 32.49 14.48
C ARG A 423 23.71 31.42 15.57
N LEU A 424 22.78 30.49 15.74
CA LEU A 424 22.78 29.53 16.84
C LEU A 424 23.36 28.17 16.40
N SER A 425 23.98 27.44 17.34
CA SER A 425 24.32 26.02 17.11
C SER A 425 23.04 25.18 17.09
N ARG A 426 23.04 24.05 16.36
CA ARG A 426 21.86 23.16 16.20
C ARG A 426 21.12 22.88 17.52
N SER A 427 21.86 22.47 18.56
CA SER A 427 21.29 22.21 19.90
C SER A 427 20.64 23.46 20.53
N LYS A 428 21.31 24.63 20.47
CA LYS A 428 20.73 25.88 21.01
C LYS A 428 19.55 26.38 20.17
N PHE A 429 19.58 26.13 18.87
CA PHE A 429 18.51 26.50 17.96
C PHE A 429 17.23 25.74 18.30
N PHE A 430 17.30 24.42 18.44
CA PHE A 430 16.15 23.61 18.81
C PHE A 430 15.66 23.87 20.24
N GLN A 431 16.54 24.19 21.19
CA GLN A 431 16.10 24.62 22.53
C GLN A 431 15.31 25.94 22.49
N THR A 432 15.64 26.83 21.55
CA THR A 432 15.02 28.16 21.42
C THR A 432 13.73 28.14 20.59
N PHE A 433 13.71 27.33 19.54
CA PHE A 433 12.62 27.23 18.55
C PHE A 433 12.16 25.78 18.44
N GLN A 434 11.25 25.39 19.34
CA GLN A 434 10.97 23.98 19.59
C GLN A 434 10.03 23.37 18.55
N LEU A 435 9.27 24.18 17.81
CA LEU A 435 8.40 23.69 16.74
C LEU A 435 9.15 23.33 15.45
N ILE A 436 10.42 23.72 15.28
CA ILE A 436 11.16 23.50 14.02
C ILE A 436 11.29 22.02 13.64
N PRO A 437 11.67 21.10 14.53
CA PRO A 437 11.75 19.67 14.19
C PRO A 437 10.43 19.11 13.66
N TYR A 438 9.30 19.53 14.26
CA TYR A 438 7.97 19.14 13.78
C TYR A 438 7.68 19.71 12.39
N ALA A 439 7.89 21.02 12.20
CA ALA A 439 7.60 21.71 10.94
C ALA A 439 8.42 21.13 9.78
N VAL A 440 9.73 20.95 9.98
CA VAL A 440 10.65 20.36 8.99
C VAL A 440 10.22 18.94 8.60
N ARG A 441 9.80 18.13 9.57
CA ARG A 441 9.44 16.73 9.35
C ARG A 441 8.10 16.55 8.64
N PHE A 442 7.09 17.37 8.98
CA PHE A 442 5.71 17.09 8.60
C PHE A 442 5.08 18.11 7.63
N LEU A 443 5.71 19.25 7.34
CA LEU A 443 5.13 20.29 6.49
C LEU A 443 4.59 19.75 5.15
N PHE A 444 5.42 19.02 4.41
CA PHE A 444 5.04 18.48 3.09
C PHE A 444 3.89 17.47 3.19
N GLN A 445 3.83 16.71 4.28
CA GLN A 445 2.74 15.78 4.51
C GLN A 445 1.42 16.53 4.75
N HIS A 446 1.45 17.64 5.51
CA HIS A 446 0.27 18.49 5.67
C HIS A 446 -0.18 19.10 4.33
N ILE A 447 0.74 19.61 3.52
CA ILE A 447 0.42 20.20 2.19
C ILE A 447 -0.23 19.15 1.27
N LYS A 448 0.29 17.92 1.27
CA LYS A 448 -0.28 16.82 0.49
C LYS A 448 -1.69 16.44 0.93
N GLU A 449 -1.96 16.43 2.24
CA GLU A 449 -3.31 16.13 2.78
C GLU A 449 -4.31 17.22 2.43
N VAL A 450 -3.88 18.49 2.39
CA VAL A 450 -4.73 19.60 1.91
C VAL A 450 -5.13 19.39 0.45
N GLU A 451 -4.17 19.00 -0.39
CA GLU A 451 -4.41 18.74 -1.81
C GLU A 451 -5.38 17.57 -2.03
N GLN A 452 -5.25 16.49 -1.26
CA GLN A 452 -6.16 15.34 -1.30
C GLN A 452 -7.62 15.69 -0.95
N GLN A 453 -7.83 16.80 -0.23
CA GLN A 453 -9.15 17.32 0.11
C GLN A 453 -9.66 18.38 -0.88
N ASN A 454 -8.96 18.59 -2.00
CA ASN A 454 -9.28 19.57 -3.05
C ASN A 454 -9.40 21.01 -2.55
N ILE A 455 -8.53 21.39 -1.61
CA ILE A 455 -8.42 22.77 -1.12
C ILE A 455 -7.37 23.51 -1.95
N PRO A 456 -7.70 24.61 -2.64
CA PRO A 456 -6.73 25.37 -3.41
C PRO A 456 -5.62 25.95 -2.55
N GLN A 457 -4.38 25.93 -3.06
CA GLN A 457 -3.17 26.31 -2.31
C GLN A 457 -2.34 27.42 -2.96
N SER A 458 -2.99 28.35 -3.67
CA SER A 458 -2.33 29.45 -4.42
C SER A 458 -1.50 30.41 -3.56
N ASP A 459 -1.66 30.39 -2.24
CA ASP A 459 -0.95 31.20 -1.27
C ASP A 459 0.47 30.69 -0.93
N LEU A 460 0.82 29.43 -1.28
CA LEU A 460 2.10 28.79 -0.92
C LEU A 460 3.34 29.59 -1.33
N LEU A 461 3.40 30.05 -2.59
CA LEU A 461 4.55 30.80 -3.12
C LEU A 461 4.71 32.17 -2.43
N THR A 462 3.58 32.81 -2.10
CA THR A 462 3.54 34.09 -1.41
C THR A 462 4.08 33.94 0.01
N LEU A 463 3.65 32.91 0.74
CA LEU A 463 4.10 32.65 2.11
C LEU A 463 5.58 32.29 2.20
N LEU A 464 6.11 31.58 1.20
CA LEU A 464 7.54 31.29 1.10
C LEU A 464 8.40 32.51 0.75
N HIS A 465 7.77 33.66 0.44
CA HIS A 465 8.46 34.84 -0.07
C HIS A 465 9.31 34.50 -1.29
N TRP A 466 8.78 33.71 -2.23
CA TRP A 466 9.52 33.14 -3.36
C TRP A 466 10.31 34.19 -4.18
N GLY A 467 9.80 35.42 -4.31
CA GLY A 467 10.50 36.52 -4.99
C GLY A 467 11.73 37.08 -4.24
N GLN A 468 11.95 36.73 -2.97
CA GLN A 468 12.99 37.27 -2.11
C GLN A 468 14.14 36.29 -1.90
N LYS A 469 15.18 36.40 -2.75
CA LYS A 469 16.36 35.51 -2.71
C LYS A 469 17.05 35.45 -1.33
N SER A 470 17.07 36.55 -0.57
CA SER A 470 17.66 36.60 0.77
C SER A 470 16.91 35.72 1.77
N THR A 471 15.58 35.75 1.76
CA THR A 471 14.70 34.96 2.63
C THR A 471 14.82 33.48 2.29
N LEU A 472 14.79 33.13 1.00
CA LEU A 472 15.00 31.75 0.54
C LEU A 472 16.37 31.20 0.96
N GLN A 473 17.44 32.00 0.89
CA GLN A 473 18.77 31.58 1.34
C GLN A 473 18.82 31.35 2.86
N LYS A 474 18.12 32.18 3.64
CA LYS A 474 17.99 31.97 5.10
C LYS A 474 17.21 30.69 5.40
N LEU A 475 16.10 30.46 4.72
CA LEU A 475 15.25 29.28 4.88
C LEU A 475 15.98 27.99 4.48
N ALA A 476 16.76 28.04 3.40
CA ALA A 476 17.66 26.99 2.98
C ALA A 476 18.66 26.60 4.07
N ASN A 477 19.28 27.60 4.71
CA ASN A 477 20.23 27.37 5.80
C ASN A 477 19.54 26.77 7.03
N LEU A 478 18.37 27.29 7.41
CA LEU A 478 17.55 26.74 8.50
C LEU A 478 17.29 25.25 8.29
N TRP A 479 16.89 24.88 7.06
CA TRP A 479 16.57 23.49 6.75
C TRP A 479 17.81 22.60 6.79
N ARG A 480 18.94 23.05 6.25
CA ARG A 480 20.23 22.33 6.31
C ARG A 480 20.72 22.09 7.74
N VAL A 481 20.49 23.04 8.64
CA VAL A 481 20.80 22.88 10.07
C VAL A 481 19.87 21.86 10.72
N SER A 482 18.61 21.83 10.29
CA SER A 482 17.55 21.04 10.93
C SER A 482 17.51 19.58 10.45
N ASP A 483 17.81 19.34 9.18
CA ASP A 483 17.81 18.04 8.52
C ASP A 483 19.05 17.91 7.61
N PRO A 484 20.24 17.66 8.19
CA PRO A 484 21.50 17.64 7.43
C PRO A 484 21.62 16.45 6.48
N ASP A 485 20.95 15.34 6.81
CA ASP A 485 20.98 14.10 6.04
C ASP A 485 19.90 14.05 4.97
N ASN A 486 19.11 15.13 4.84
CA ASN A 486 18.01 15.25 3.87
C ASN A 486 16.99 14.11 3.96
N VAL A 487 16.64 13.70 5.18
CA VAL A 487 15.69 12.62 5.45
C VAL A 487 14.26 13.06 5.17
N TYR A 488 13.97 14.32 5.52
CA TYR A 488 12.63 14.90 5.42
C TYR A 488 12.56 16.00 4.36
N THR A 489 13.69 16.55 3.92
CA THR A 489 13.74 17.43 2.76
C THR A 489 13.39 16.67 1.48
N PRO A 490 12.60 17.29 0.60
CA PRO A 490 12.50 16.81 -0.75
C PRO A 490 13.85 17.01 -1.48
N ARG A 491 14.30 16.02 -2.24
CA ARG A 491 15.30 16.17 -3.32
C ARG A 491 15.09 17.46 -4.17
N GLY A 492 16.16 18.22 -4.42
CA GLY A 492 16.09 19.53 -5.08
C GLY A 492 15.88 20.71 -4.12
N TRP A 493 15.68 20.45 -2.82
CA TRP A 493 15.77 21.47 -1.77
C TRP A 493 17.22 21.65 -1.28
N PRO A 494 17.71 22.87 -1.00
CA PRO A 494 17.03 24.14 -1.18
C PRO A 494 16.94 24.53 -2.65
N PHE A 495 15.81 25.13 -3.02
CA PHE A 495 15.42 25.61 -4.35
C PHE A 495 16.29 26.77 -4.90
N ILE A 496 17.60 26.69 -4.72
CA ILE A 496 18.56 27.66 -5.24
C ILE A 496 18.52 27.52 -6.77
N GLN A 497 18.18 28.61 -7.47
CA GLN A 497 17.99 28.68 -8.94
C GLN A 497 16.73 28.02 -9.51
N ALA A 498 16.03 27.21 -8.72
CA ALA A 498 14.75 26.62 -9.11
C ALA A 498 13.72 27.71 -9.50
N THR A 499 12.75 27.34 -10.33
CA THR A 499 11.58 28.16 -10.69
C THR A 499 10.40 27.90 -9.76
N ALA A 500 9.36 28.73 -9.83
CA ALA A 500 8.14 28.54 -9.04
C ALA A 500 7.49 27.16 -9.29
N PHE A 501 7.57 26.62 -10.50
CA PHE A 501 7.08 25.28 -10.80
C PHE A 501 7.84 24.18 -10.07
N HIS A 502 9.17 24.27 -9.95
CA HIS A 502 9.95 23.29 -9.18
C HIS A 502 9.49 23.23 -7.72
N VAL A 503 9.20 24.38 -7.12
CA VAL A 503 8.67 24.48 -5.75
C VAL A 503 7.35 23.75 -5.63
N LEU A 504 6.39 24.07 -6.52
CA LEU A 504 5.04 23.52 -6.45
C LEU A 504 4.99 22.02 -6.74
N ILE A 505 5.80 21.54 -7.68
CA ILE A 505 5.99 20.11 -7.96
C ILE A 505 6.55 19.42 -6.71
N THR A 506 7.56 20.00 -6.08
CA THR A 506 8.16 19.45 -4.86
C THR A 506 7.18 19.42 -3.69
N PHE A 507 6.29 20.41 -3.63
CA PHE A 507 5.23 20.50 -2.62
C PHE A 507 4.07 19.53 -2.93
N ALA A 508 4.08 18.88 -4.09
CA ALA A 508 2.98 18.07 -4.63
C ALA A 508 1.64 18.84 -4.63
N SER A 509 1.70 20.16 -4.86
CA SER A 509 0.53 21.06 -4.85
C SER A 509 0.04 21.31 -6.27
N LYS A 510 -0.90 20.49 -6.73
CA LYS A 510 -1.45 20.57 -8.09
C LYS A 510 -2.32 21.80 -8.30
N SER A 511 -3.17 22.13 -7.33
CA SER A 511 -4.05 23.29 -7.40
C SER A 511 -3.28 24.59 -7.60
N ALA A 512 -2.23 24.83 -6.81
CA ALA A 512 -1.37 25.99 -6.95
C ALA A 512 -0.57 25.95 -8.27
N PHE A 513 -0.19 24.75 -8.71
CA PHE A 513 0.52 24.53 -9.96
C PHE A 513 -0.35 24.89 -11.17
N ASP A 514 -1.59 24.43 -11.20
CA ASP A 514 -2.57 24.71 -12.26
C ASP A 514 -2.93 26.20 -12.28
N ASP A 515 -3.09 26.84 -11.12
CA ASP A 515 -3.31 28.28 -11.01
C ASP A 515 -2.12 29.07 -11.58
N LEU A 516 -0.88 28.63 -11.31
CA LEU A 516 0.32 29.25 -11.86
C LEU A 516 0.44 29.03 -13.38
N LEU A 517 0.04 27.85 -13.87
CA LEU A 517 0.09 27.48 -15.28
C LEU A 517 -0.84 28.32 -16.16
N GLN A 518 -1.92 28.86 -15.57
CA GLN A 518 -2.85 29.79 -16.23
C GLN A 518 -2.26 31.20 -16.43
N ASN A 519 -1.22 31.58 -15.68
CA ASN A 519 -0.65 32.91 -15.77
C ASN A 519 0.25 33.08 -17.00
N ASP A 520 0.04 34.18 -17.74
CA ASP A 520 0.85 34.54 -18.88
C ASP A 520 2.25 35.05 -18.44
N GLY A 521 3.33 34.44 -18.96
CA GLY A 521 4.72 34.91 -18.75
C GLY A 521 5.55 34.20 -17.67
N VAL A 522 5.12 33.02 -17.19
CA VAL A 522 5.89 32.22 -16.22
C VAL A 522 6.96 31.38 -16.92
N GLU A 523 8.17 31.36 -16.38
CA GLU A 523 9.28 30.52 -16.88
C GLU A 523 9.00 29.03 -16.60
N VAL A 524 8.64 28.30 -17.66
CA VAL A 524 8.32 26.84 -17.61
C VAL A 524 9.54 25.93 -17.81
N ASP A 525 10.65 26.46 -18.33
CA ASP A 525 11.83 25.68 -18.76
C ASP A 525 13.13 26.08 -18.03
N GLY A 526 13.00 26.81 -16.91
CA GLY A 526 14.15 27.15 -16.07
C GLY A 526 14.78 25.89 -15.45
N ARG A 527 16.01 25.99 -14.95
CA ARG A 527 16.75 24.86 -14.40
C ARG A 527 17.07 25.06 -12.92
N ASP A 528 16.88 24.01 -12.12
CA ASP A 528 17.35 23.99 -10.74
C ASP A 528 18.87 23.75 -10.63
N ILE A 529 19.39 23.68 -9.41
CA ILE A 529 20.82 23.46 -9.14
C ILE A 529 21.36 22.12 -9.67
N ASP A 530 20.48 21.13 -9.81
CA ASP A 530 20.78 19.79 -10.32
C ASP A 530 20.57 19.72 -11.85
N GLY A 531 20.21 20.85 -12.48
CA GLY A 531 19.98 20.97 -13.91
C GLY A 531 18.61 20.44 -14.36
N ASN A 532 17.72 20.05 -13.44
CA ASN A 532 16.40 19.56 -13.80
C ASN A 532 15.55 20.73 -14.32
N THR A 533 14.72 20.46 -15.34
CA THR A 533 13.58 21.31 -15.69
C THR A 533 12.37 20.93 -14.81
N PRO A 534 11.32 21.78 -14.71
CA PRO A 534 10.10 21.41 -13.99
C PRO A 534 9.49 20.11 -14.52
N LEU A 535 9.51 19.91 -15.84
CA LEU A 535 9.05 18.67 -16.47
C LEU A 535 9.84 17.46 -15.96
N LEU A 536 11.17 17.52 -16.01
CA LEU A 536 12.01 16.41 -15.56
C LEU A 536 11.80 16.10 -14.07
N LEU A 537 11.72 17.13 -13.24
CA LEU A 537 11.48 16.98 -11.81
C LEU A 537 10.09 16.37 -11.53
N ALA A 538 9.05 16.77 -12.26
CA ALA A 538 7.71 16.19 -12.11
C ALA A 538 7.71 14.68 -12.36
N ILE A 539 8.42 14.25 -13.41
CA ILE A 539 8.55 12.83 -13.77
C ILE A 539 9.33 12.06 -12.68
N LYS A 540 10.50 12.56 -12.28
CA LYS A 540 11.32 11.95 -11.20
C LYS A 540 10.58 11.81 -9.85
N ARG A 541 9.50 12.58 -9.65
CA ARG A 541 8.68 12.54 -8.42
C ARG A 541 7.40 11.73 -8.56
N GLY A 542 7.14 11.14 -9.73
CA GLY A 542 5.90 10.45 -10.02
C GLY A 542 4.69 11.38 -10.13
N HIS A 543 4.89 12.69 -10.30
CA HIS A 543 3.83 13.68 -10.54
C HIS A 543 3.48 13.73 -12.03
N GLN A 544 3.03 12.59 -12.57
CA GLN A 544 2.74 12.41 -14.00
C GLN A 544 1.67 13.40 -14.49
N ASP A 545 0.70 13.75 -13.65
CA ASP A 545 -0.36 14.68 -13.99
C ASP A 545 0.14 16.12 -14.19
N MET A 546 1.05 16.58 -13.33
CA MET A 546 1.74 17.88 -13.51
C MET A 546 2.65 17.86 -14.74
N ALA A 547 3.36 16.74 -14.99
CA ALA A 547 4.18 16.58 -16.18
C ALA A 547 3.34 16.66 -17.47
N VAL A 548 2.20 15.96 -17.51
CA VAL A 548 1.25 16.01 -18.63
C VAL A 548 0.67 17.41 -18.80
N ALA A 549 0.35 18.13 -17.72
CA ALA A 549 -0.14 19.50 -17.79
C ALA A 549 0.89 20.45 -18.45
N LEU A 550 2.19 20.33 -18.09
CA LEU A 550 3.27 21.07 -18.75
C LEU A 550 3.36 20.76 -20.24
N LEU A 551 3.32 19.47 -20.59
CA LEU A 551 3.45 19.02 -21.98
C LEU A 551 2.26 19.48 -22.82
N ASN A 552 1.04 19.33 -22.33
CA ASN A 552 -0.17 19.82 -23.01
C ASN A 552 -0.08 21.33 -23.28
N ARG A 553 0.34 22.11 -22.28
CA ARG A 553 0.51 23.57 -22.44
C ARG A 553 1.56 23.91 -23.50
N SER A 554 2.65 23.14 -23.55
CA SER A 554 3.68 23.32 -24.59
C SER A 554 3.16 22.95 -25.98
N ILE A 555 2.44 21.84 -26.12
CA ILE A 555 1.84 21.39 -27.39
C ILE A 555 0.80 22.40 -27.91
N GLU A 556 -0.10 22.88 -27.04
CA GLU A 556 -1.08 23.93 -27.37
C GLU A 556 -0.40 25.17 -27.94
N TRP A 557 0.69 25.61 -27.30
CA TRP A 557 1.45 26.76 -27.78
C TRP A 557 2.11 26.51 -29.14
N GLN A 558 2.68 25.33 -29.36
CA GLN A 558 3.27 24.96 -30.66
C GLN A 558 2.22 24.95 -31.79
N LEU A 559 1.01 24.43 -31.51
CA LEU A 559 -0.11 24.46 -32.46
C LEU A 559 -0.54 25.89 -32.79
N HIS A 560 -0.71 26.73 -31.76
CA HIS A 560 -1.06 28.13 -31.95
C HIS A 560 -0.02 28.91 -32.76
N GLN A 561 1.29 28.65 -32.55
CA GLN A 561 2.33 29.25 -33.39
C GLN A 561 2.25 28.83 -34.84
N LYS A 562 1.95 27.55 -35.14
CA LYS A 562 1.76 27.09 -36.53
C LYS A 562 0.59 27.80 -37.20
N GLU A 563 -0.53 27.99 -36.50
CA GLU A 563 -1.69 28.73 -37.00
C GLU A 563 -1.37 30.21 -37.26
N VAL A 564 -0.69 30.87 -36.31
CA VAL A 564 -0.27 32.28 -36.45
C VAL A 564 0.76 32.45 -37.56
N ALA A 565 1.68 31.52 -37.74
CA ALA A 565 2.63 31.53 -38.85
C ALA A 565 1.93 31.40 -40.21
N VAL A 566 0.95 30.51 -40.33
CA VAL A 566 0.11 30.37 -41.53
C VAL A 566 -0.69 31.66 -41.79
N SER A 567 -1.27 32.26 -40.75
CA SER A 567 -2.03 33.52 -40.84
C SER A 567 -1.14 34.71 -41.21
N ALA A 568 0.09 34.78 -40.68
CA ALA A 568 1.08 35.81 -41.01
C ALA A 568 1.55 35.72 -42.47
N ILE A 569 1.65 34.51 -43.03
CA ILE A 569 1.94 34.29 -44.46
C ILE A 569 0.78 34.78 -45.34
N ILE A 570 -0.47 34.61 -44.90
CA ILE A 570 -1.67 34.99 -45.67
C ILE A 570 -1.94 36.50 -45.60
N TYR A 571 -1.74 37.13 -44.44
CA TYR A 571 -2.17 38.52 -44.19
C TYR A 571 -1.02 39.52 -43.97
N GLY A 572 0.24 39.09 -44.08
CA GLY A 572 1.41 39.99 -44.09
C GLY A 572 1.68 40.73 -42.77
N THR A 573 1.25 40.20 -41.62
CA THR A 573 1.49 40.81 -40.30
C THR A 573 2.57 40.05 -39.53
N SER A 574 3.72 40.69 -39.34
CA SER A 574 4.80 40.19 -38.47
C SER A 574 4.49 40.56 -37.02
N THR A 575 4.00 39.60 -36.22
CA THR A 575 3.96 39.74 -34.76
C THR A 575 5.13 38.97 -34.15
N LYS A 576 6.21 39.69 -33.82
CA LYS A 576 7.18 39.21 -32.82
C LYS A 576 6.47 39.25 -31.46
N ARG A 577 5.86 38.14 -31.04
CA ARG A 577 5.55 37.90 -29.63
C ARG A 577 6.63 37.00 -29.05
N ASP A 578 7.11 37.44 -27.91
CA ASP A 578 8.28 36.96 -27.19
C ASP A 578 8.21 35.48 -26.79
N ARG A 579 9.39 34.85 -26.69
CA ARG A 579 9.63 33.42 -26.44
C ARG A 579 9.24 32.99 -25.01
N TYR A 580 7.98 32.66 -24.73
CA TYR A 580 7.59 32.38 -23.33
C TYR A 580 7.04 30.98 -23.00
N TYR A 581 6.93 30.04 -23.95
CA TYR A 581 6.45 28.66 -23.65
C TYR A 581 7.16 27.54 -24.44
N PHE A 582 8.35 27.81 -24.96
CA PHE A 582 9.16 26.75 -25.57
C PHE A 582 9.83 25.95 -24.45
N MET A 583 9.35 24.73 -24.21
CA MET A 583 9.97 23.78 -23.31
C MET A 583 10.90 22.88 -24.13
N ASP A 584 12.18 22.82 -23.77
CA ASP A 584 13.08 21.85 -24.36
C ASP A 584 12.79 20.46 -23.77
N VAL A 585 11.92 19.69 -24.44
CA VAL A 585 11.57 18.31 -24.07
C VAL A 585 12.78 17.37 -24.07
N ASN A 586 13.89 17.78 -24.70
CA ASN A 586 15.15 17.06 -24.78
C ASN A 586 16.22 17.62 -23.84
N ALA A 587 15.84 18.56 -22.96
CA ALA A 587 16.73 19.09 -21.95
C ALA A 587 17.32 17.96 -21.11
N ARG A 588 18.60 18.13 -20.78
CA ARG A 588 19.36 17.22 -19.94
C ARG A 588 19.71 17.87 -18.61
N ASP A 589 19.56 17.10 -17.55
CA ASP A 589 20.07 17.46 -16.22
C ASP A 589 21.58 17.25 -16.10
N ASN A 590 22.12 17.48 -14.90
CA ASN A 590 23.54 17.30 -14.61
C ASN A 590 23.99 15.82 -14.66
N GLU A 591 23.06 14.87 -14.57
CA GLU A 591 23.29 13.43 -14.71
C GLU A 591 23.12 12.97 -16.17
N ASN A 592 22.86 13.90 -17.09
CA ASN A 592 22.63 13.67 -18.52
C ASN A 592 21.33 12.88 -18.84
N ASN A 593 20.37 12.86 -17.91
CA ASN A 593 19.04 12.28 -18.11
C ASN A 593 18.14 13.22 -18.92
N THR A 594 17.36 12.67 -19.85
CA THR A 594 16.26 13.37 -20.54
C THR A 594 14.92 13.04 -19.89
N ALA A 595 13.90 13.88 -20.13
CA ALA A 595 12.54 13.63 -19.66
C ALA A 595 12.01 12.25 -20.12
N LEU A 596 12.34 11.85 -21.35
CA LEU A 596 11.93 10.54 -21.88
C LEU A 596 12.67 9.39 -21.20
N SER A 597 13.98 9.51 -20.92
CA SER A 597 14.71 8.45 -20.21
C SER A 597 14.18 8.21 -18.79
N VAL A 598 13.87 9.28 -18.05
CA VAL A 598 13.29 9.15 -16.70
C VAL A 598 11.87 8.59 -16.79
N ALA A 599 11.07 9.02 -17.79
CA ALA A 599 9.72 8.50 -17.96
C ALA A 599 9.71 6.98 -18.27
N MET A 600 10.73 6.48 -18.99
CA MET A 600 10.93 5.05 -19.22
C MET A 600 11.31 4.32 -17.93
N GLU A 601 12.26 4.85 -17.15
CA GLU A 601 12.66 4.26 -15.86
C GLU A 601 11.49 4.18 -14.87
N GLU A 602 10.65 5.22 -14.81
CA GLU A 602 9.47 5.29 -13.96
C GLU A 602 8.23 4.59 -14.57
N SER A 603 8.35 3.99 -15.76
CA SER A 603 7.24 3.33 -16.48
C SER A 603 6.01 4.22 -16.68
N ALA A 604 6.22 5.52 -16.93
CA ALA A 604 5.17 6.55 -17.03
C ALA A 604 4.63 6.69 -18.47
N LEU A 605 3.89 5.68 -18.96
CA LEU A 605 3.43 5.58 -20.35
C LEU A 605 2.73 6.85 -20.88
N ASP A 606 1.78 7.41 -20.13
CA ASP A 606 1.04 8.61 -20.57
C ASP A 606 1.96 9.81 -20.78
N VAL A 607 2.98 9.96 -19.93
CA VAL A 607 3.99 11.00 -20.06
C VAL A 607 4.88 10.72 -21.27
N MET A 608 5.32 9.47 -21.46
CA MET A 608 6.13 9.06 -22.62
C MET A 608 5.43 9.39 -23.93
N VAL A 609 4.14 9.05 -24.04
CA VAL A 609 3.31 9.38 -25.22
C VAL A 609 3.34 10.88 -25.49
N LYS A 610 3.08 11.70 -24.46
CA LYS A 610 3.07 13.17 -24.58
C LYS A 610 4.44 13.76 -24.90
N LEU A 611 5.52 13.18 -24.38
CA LEU A 611 6.89 13.58 -24.69
C LEU A 611 7.22 13.32 -26.16
N ILE A 612 6.84 12.15 -26.68
CA ILE A 612 7.06 11.78 -28.08
C ILE A 612 6.23 12.68 -29.01
N GLU A 613 4.95 12.92 -28.69
CA GLU A 613 4.11 13.90 -29.39
C GLU A 613 4.74 15.31 -29.37
N GLY A 614 5.40 15.68 -28.27
CA GLY A 614 6.12 16.94 -28.08
C GLY A 614 7.48 17.02 -28.77
N GLY A 615 7.96 15.95 -29.44
CA GLY A 615 9.22 15.92 -30.16
C GLY A 615 10.43 15.44 -29.34
N ALA A 616 10.22 14.64 -28.31
CA ALA A 616 11.31 14.02 -27.56
C ALA A 616 12.12 13.06 -28.46
N SER A 617 13.45 13.10 -28.29
CA SER A 617 14.39 12.23 -28.97
C SER A 617 14.22 10.81 -28.47
N PHE A 618 13.85 9.92 -29.37
CA PHE A 618 13.46 8.54 -29.07
C PHE A 618 14.59 7.53 -29.29
N ASN A 619 15.78 7.96 -29.71
CA ASN A 619 16.96 7.09 -29.87
C ASN A 619 17.66 6.83 -28.53
N ILE A 620 16.89 6.36 -27.55
CA ILE A 620 17.35 6.01 -26.21
C ILE A 620 16.88 4.60 -25.86
N GLN A 621 17.63 3.96 -24.94
CA GLN A 621 17.30 2.65 -24.39
C GLN A 621 17.35 2.74 -22.86
N ASP A 622 16.44 2.05 -22.18
CA ASP A 622 16.52 1.88 -20.72
C ASP A 622 17.50 0.75 -20.33
N SER A 623 17.58 0.47 -19.02
CA SER A 623 18.45 -0.58 -18.48
C SER A 623 18.16 -2.00 -18.99
N SER A 624 16.95 -2.24 -19.52
CA SER A 624 16.55 -3.51 -20.13
C SER A 624 16.78 -3.52 -21.65
N GLY A 625 17.30 -2.43 -22.22
CA GLY A 625 17.50 -2.26 -23.66
C GLY A 625 16.22 -1.84 -24.39
N TRP A 626 15.14 -1.49 -23.69
CA TRP A 626 13.88 -1.15 -24.34
C TRP A 626 13.94 0.24 -24.95
N THR A 627 13.46 0.36 -26.19
CA THR A 627 13.28 1.64 -26.87
C THR A 627 11.88 2.20 -26.60
N PRO A 628 11.63 3.50 -26.85
CA PRO A 628 10.27 4.06 -26.85
C PRO A 628 9.30 3.29 -27.75
N LEU A 629 9.77 2.73 -28.87
CA LEU A 629 8.96 1.88 -29.75
C LEU A 629 8.59 0.55 -29.08
N THR A 630 9.50 -0.03 -28.29
CA THR A 630 9.25 -1.24 -27.51
C THR A 630 8.16 -1.00 -26.46
N TRP A 631 8.26 0.12 -25.71
CA TRP A 631 7.24 0.53 -24.74
C TRP A 631 5.88 0.81 -25.39
N ALA A 632 5.85 1.51 -26.53
CA ALA A 632 4.61 1.75 -27.27
C ALA A 632 3.97 0.45 -27.79
N SER A 633 4.80 -0.54 -28.12
CA SER A 633 4.36 -1.85 -28.59
C SER A 633 3.76 -2.70 -27.47
N GLU A 634 4.41 -2.74 -26.31
CA GLU A 634 3.90 -3.43 -25.11
C GLU A 634 2.59 -2.80 -24.61
N GLY A 635 2.45 -1.47 -24.69
CA GLY A 635 1.23 -0.75 -24.25
C GLY A 635 0.11 -0.68 -25.29
N GLY A 636 0.34 -1.19 -26.52
CA GLY A 636 -0.66 -1.15 -27.59
C GLY A 636 -0.96 0.25 -28.16
N HIS A 637 -0.04 1.20 -28.01
CA HIS A 637 -0.22 2.59 -28.43
C HIS A 637 0.06 2.78 -29.93
N GLU A 638 -0.86 2.34 -30.78
CA GLU A 638 -0.73 2.36 -32.25
C GLU A 638 -0.31 3.73 -32.82
N ALA A 639 -0.94 4.82 -32.38
CA ALA A 639 -0.63 6.17 -32.87
C ALA A 639 0.83 6.59 -32.55
N VAL A 640 1.33 6.21 -31.37
CA VAL A 640 2.70 6.51 -30.95
C VAL A 640 3.70 5.63 -31.68
N ALA A 641 3.42 4.33 -31.79
CA ALA A 641 4.23 3.41 -32.59
C ALA A 641 4.36 3.91 -34.04
N LYS A 642 3.25 4.36 -34.64
CA LYS A 642 3.24 4.93 -36.00
C LYS A 642 4.10 6.18 -36.09
N LEU A 643 3.95 7.11 -35.15
CA LEU A 643 4.75 8.34 -35.11
C LEU A 643 6.25 8.04 -34.99
N LEU A 644 6.64 7.07 -34.14
CA LEU A 644 8.03 6.67 -33.96
C LEU A 644 8.61 6.05 -35.24
N LEU A 645 7.86 5.17 -35.90
CA LEU A 645 8.25 4.54 -37.17
C LEU A 645 8.39 5.59 -38.29
N GLU A 646 7.45 6.53 -38.39
CA GLU A 646 7.52 7.66 -39.34
C GLU A 646 8.76 8.55 -39.11
N GLN A 647 9.22 8.66 -37.86
CA GLN A 647 10.44 9.39 -37.51
C GLN A 647 11.72 8.54 -37.64
N GLY A 648 11.62 7.27 -38.03
CA GLY A 648 12.76 6.40 -38.33
C GLY A 648 13.23 5.52 -37.17
N ALA A 649 12.37 5.22 -36.20
CA ALA A 649 12.66 4.20 -35.20
C ALA A 649 12.83 2.82 -35.87
N ASP A 650 13.88 2.08 -35.51
CA ASP A 650 14.14 0.74 -36.06
C ASP A 650 13.23 -0.31 -35.41
N PRO A 651 12.29 -0.92 -36.16
CA PRO A 651 11.37 -1.94 -35.63
C PRO A 651 12.05 -3.24 -35.22
N ASN A 652 13.34 -3.41 -35.51
CA ASN A 652 14.13 -4.60 -35.20
C ASN A 652 15.14 -4.40 -34.07
N THR A 653 15.06 -3.28 -33.35
CA THR A 653 15.95 -3.04 -32.20
C THR A 653 15.73 -4.11 -31.14
N GLN A 654 16.77 -4.87 -30.81
CA GLN A 654 16.70 -5.91 -29.79
C GLN A 654 16.93 -5.35 -28.38
N ASP A 655 16.13 -5.82 -27.43
CA ASP A 655 16.35 -5.59 -26.02
C ASP A 655 17.42 -6.54 -25.43
N SER A 656 17.68 -6.42 -24.13
CA SER A 656 18.66 -7.26 -23.42
C SER A 656 18.37 -8.77 -23.47
N SER A 657 17.13 -9.15 -23.74
CA SER A 657 16.70 -10.54 -23.92
C SER A 657 16.72 -11.00 -25.37
N GLY A 658 17.11 -10.12 -26.31
CA GLY A 658 17.10 -10.38 -27.75
C GLY A 658 15.72 -10.19 -28.41
N GLN A 659 14.73 -9.69 -27.66
CA GLN A 659 13.37 -9.48 -28.13
C GLN A 659 13.22 -8.15 -28.87
N ILE A 660 12.36 -8.09 -29.88
CA ILE A 660 12.11 -6.90 -30.71
C ILE A 660 10.72 -6.29 -30.39
N PRO A 661 10.43 -5.02 -30.74
CA PRO A 661 9.10 -4.42 -30.51
C PRO A 661 7.90 -5.28 -30.94
N LEU A 662 8.03 -6.03 -32.05
CA LEU A 662 6.98 -6.94 -32.52
C LEU A 662 6.66 -8.05 -31.51
N SER A 663 7.63 -8.55 -30.75
CA SER A 663 7.39 -9.57 -29.73
C SER A 663 6.50 -9.03 -28.62
N LYS A 664 6.76 -7.80 -28.17
CA LYS A 664 6.00 -7.13 -27.12
C LYS A 664 4.56 -6.81 -27.55
N ALA A 665 4.38 -6.33 -28.78
CA ALA A 665 3.04 -6.14 -29.32
C ALA A 665 2.23 -7.46 -29.36
N LEU A 666 2.86 -8.58 -29.72
CA LEU A 666 2.18 -9.88 -29.79
C LEU A 666 1.94 -10.50 -28.41
N GLU A 667 2.89 -10.38 -27.47
CA GLU A 667 2.76 -10.78 -26.07
C GLU A 667 1.60 -10.04 -25.37
N GLY A 668 1.46 -8.73 -25.63
CA GLY A 668 0.35 -7.91 -25.14
C GLY A 668 -0.98 -8.09 -25.89
N GLY A 669 -1.01 -8.86 -26.98
CA GLY A 669 -2.21 -9.07 -27.80
C GLY A 669 -2.62 -7.86 -28.66
N HIS A 670 -1.70 -6.95 -28.93
CA HIS A 670 -1.92 -5.69 -29.66
C HIS A 670 -1.79 -5.88 -31.18
N GLU A 671 -2.78 -6.55 -31.78
CA GLU A 671 -2.79 -6.92 -33.21
C GLU A 671 -2.57 -5.73 -34.16
N ALA A 672 -3.16 -4.57 -33.87
CA ALA A 672 -3.00 -3.38 -34.72
C ALA A 672 -1.55 -2.87 -34.74
N VAL A 673 -0.87 -2.86 -33.58
CA VAL A 673 0.54 -2.47 -33.49
C VAL A 673 1.44 -3.51 -34.15
N ALA A 674 1.13 -4.81 -33.98
CA ALA A 674 1.89 -5.88 -34.63
C ALA A 674 1.81 -5.78 -36.16
N LYS A 675 0.62 -5.54 -36.73
CA LYS A 675 0.45 -5.31 -38.18
C LYS A 675 1.25 -4.11 -38.66
N LEU A 676 1.14 -2.99 -37.93
CA LEU A 676 1.90 -1.79 -38.23
C LEU A 676 3.42 -2.05 -38.21
N LEU A 677 3.94 -2.75 -37.21
CA LEU A 677 5.37 -3.08 -37.14
C LEU A 677 5.83 -3.95 -38.33
N LEU A 678 5.02 -4.94 -38.72
CA LEU A 678 5.29 -5.80 -39.89
C LEU A 678 5.28 -5.00 -41.20
N GLU A 679 4.32 -4.07 -41.38
CA GLU A 679 4.27 -3.16 -42.53
C GLU A 679 5.52 -2.28 -42.65
N TRP A 680 6.15 -1.94 -41.52
CA TRP A 680 7.37 -1.14 -41.46
C TRP A 680 8.66 -1.98 -41.43
N GLY A 681 8.58 -3.29 -41.68
CA GLY A 681 9.75 -4.15 -41.85
C GLY A 681 10.30 -4.77 -40.56
N ALA A 682 9.47 -4.95 -39.53
CA ALA A 682 9.81 -5.84 -38.42
C ALA A 682 10.02 -7.27 -38.94
N ASP A 683 11.10 -7.92 -38.50
CA ASP A 683 11.46 -9.27 -38.90
C ASP A 683 10.60 -10.29 -38.13
N PRO A 684 9.68 -11.01 -38.81
CA PRO A 684 8.87 -12.05 -38.16
C PRO A 684 9.71 -13.26 -37.73
N ASN A 685 10.96 -13.37 -38.20
CA ASN A 685 11.91 -14.43 -37.88
C ASN A 685 12.97 -14.01 -36.85
N ALA A 686 12.83 -12.84 -36.24
CA ALA A 686 13.72 -12.39 -35.19
C ALA A 686 13.81 -13.43 -34.06
N ARG A 687 15.02 -13.62 -33.53
CA ARG A 687 15.32 -14.60 -32.50
C ARG A 687 15.70 -13.91 -31.20
N ASP A 688 15.13 -14.39 -30.11
CA ASP A 688 15.54 -13.99 -28.78
C ASP A 688 16.88 -14.65 -28.37
N SER A 689 17.34 -14.34 -27.16
CA SER A 689 18.57 -14.88 -26.56
C SER A 689 18.56 -16.41 -26.37
N SER A 690 17.38 -17.05 -26.37
CA SER A 690 17.21 -18.50 -26.32
C SER A 690 17.16 -19.14 -27.72
N GLY A 691 17.18 -18.31 -28.77
CA GLY A 691 17.05 -18.71 -30.17
C GLY A 691 15.60 -18.95 -30.60
N GLN A 692 14.61 -18.62 -29.77
CA GLN A 692 13.20 -18.77 -30.10
C GLN A 692 12.74 -17.65 -31.02
N THR A 693 11.94 -18.01 -32.04
CA THR A 693 11.23 -17.06 -32.90
C THR A 693 9.84 -16.76 -32.34
N LEU A 694 9.21 -15.69 -32.83
CA LEU A 694 7.82 -15.35 -32.49
C LEU A 694 6.84 -16.47 -32.81
N LEU A 695 7.08 -17.20 -33.90
CA LEU A 695 6.24 -18.32 -34.30
C LEU A 695 6.38 -19.51 -33.33
N ILE A 696 7.58 -19.73 -32.78
CA ILE A 696 7.81 -20.73 -31.72
C ILE A 696 7.02 -20.36 -30.47
N TRP A 697 7.09 -19.11 -30.02
CA TRP A 697 6.33 -18.63 -28.87
C TRP A 697 4.81 -18.77 -29.08
N ALA A 698 4.28 -18.33 -30.24
CA ALA A 698 2.86 -18.47 -30.55
C ALA A 698 2.41 -19.94 -30.59
N SER A 699 3.30 -20.84 -31.01
CA SER A 699 3.05 -22.29 -31.03
C SER A 699 3.05 -22.92 -29.64
N GLU A 700 3.95 -22.48 -28.75
CA GLU A 700 3.99 -22.90 -27.36
C GLU A 700 2.73 -22.43 -26.60
N LYS A 701 2.25 -21.20 -26.85
CA LYS A 701 1.08 -20.63 -26.16
C LYS A 701 -0.26 -20.98 -26.81
N GLY A 702 -0.25 -21.59 -28.00
CA GLY A 702 -1.46 -21.94 -28.75
C GLY A 702 -2.19 -20.73 -29.34
N HIS A 703 -1.49 -19.64 -29.64
CA HIS A 703 -2.08 -18.40 -30.16
C HIS A 703 -2.26 -18.48 -31.68
N GLU A 704 -3.34 -19.13 -32.11
CA GLU A 704 -3.66 -19.39 -33.52
C GLU A 704 -3.69 -18.12 -34.40
N ALA A 705 -4.33 -17.05 -33.94
CA ALA A 705 -4.41 -15.80 -34.71
C ALA A 705 -3.03 -15.16 -34.93
N VAL A 706 -2.16 -15.21 -33.91
CA VAL A 706 -0.79 -14.69 -33.99
C VAL A 706 0.06 -15.56 -34.91
N ALA A 707 -0.02 -16.89 -34.77
CA ALA A 707 0.69 -17.82 -35.65
C ALA A 707 0.28 -17.63 -37.11
N LYS A 708 -1.01 -17.41 -37.38
CA LYS A 708 -1.53 -17.13 -38.72
C LYS A 708 -0.97 -15.84 -39.29
N LEU A 709 -1.01 -14.75 -38.53
CA LEU A 709 -0.45 -13.47 -38.94
C LEU A 709 1.05 -13.58 -39.26
N LEU A 710 1.83 -14.25 -38.41
CA LEU A 710 3.26 -14.43 -38.59
C LEU A 710 3.57 -15.24 -39.85
N LEU A 711 2.85 -16.34 -40.11
CA LEU A 711 3.01 -17.16 -41.30
C LEU A 711 2.64 -16.40 -42.58
N GLU A 712 1.56 -15.61 -42.56
CA GLU A 712 1.16 -14.74 -43.68
C GLU A 712 2.23 -13.69 -44.00
N GLN A 713 3.02 -13.27 -43.00
CA GLN A 713 4.13 -12.33 -43.15
C GLN A 713 5.49 -13.00 -43.38
N GLY A 714 5.53 -14.32 -43.63
CA GLY A 714 6.77 -15.03 -44.02
C GLY A 714 7.63 -15.53 -42.85
N ALA A 715 7.03 -15.77 -41.67
CA ALA A 715 7.70 -16.53 -40.62
C ALA A 715 8.00 -17.97 -41.10
N ASP A 716 9.21 -18.46 -40.81
CA ASP A 716 9.64 -19.80 -41.18
C ASP A 716 8.99 -20.86 -40.27
N PRO A 717 8.08 -21.72 -40.80
CA PRO A 717 7.42 -22.77 -40.02
C PRO A 717 8.39 -23.86 -39.53
N ASN A 718 9.61 -23.91 -40.07
CA ASN A 718 10.65 -24.87 -39.74
C ASN A 718 11.82 -24.26 -38.95
N ALA A 719 11.67 -23.02 -38.46
CA ALA A 719 12.67 -22.37 -37.63
C ALA A 719 13.04 -23.23 -36.42
N ARG A 720 14.32 -23.25 -36.04
CA ARG A 720 14.82 -24.07 -34.93
C ARG A 720 15.38 -23.22 -33.81
N ASP A 721 14.93 -23.49 -32.58
CA ASP A 721 15.51 -22.92 -31.37
C ASP A 721 16.88 -23.56 -31.02
N SER A 722 17.48 -23.12 -29.91
CA SER A 722 18.76 -23.64 -29.42
C SER A 722 18.75 -25.14 -29.08
N SER A 723 17.58 -25.73 -28.80
CA SER A 723 17.40 -27.17 -28.57
C SER A 723 17.13 -27.94 -29.87
N GLY A 724 17.05 -27.23 -31.00
CA GLY A 724 16.72 -27.77 -32.30
C GLY A 724 15.23 -28.06 -32.48
N TRP A 725 14.34 -27.50 -31.65
CA TRP A 725 12.90 -27.72 -31.76
C TRP A 725 12.26 -26.75 -32.74
N THR A 726 11.28 -27.24 -33.50
CA THR A 726 10.48 -26.45 -34.45
C THR A 726 9.20 -25.93 -33.79
N PRO A 727 8.54 -24.89 -34.35
CA PRO A 727 7.20 -24.47 -33.92
C PRO A 727 6.23 -25.64 -33.77
N LEU A 728 6.25 -26.58 -34.72
CA LEU A 728 5.40 -27.76 -34.70
C LEU A 728 5.65 -28.64 -33.45
N ILE A 729 6.90 -28.83 -33.03
CA ILE A 729 7.21 -29.58 -31.80
C ILE A 729 6.65 -28.88 -30.56
N TRP A 730 6.73 -27.55 -30.49
CA TRP A 730 6.19 -26.79 -29.36
C TRP A 730 4.67 -26.89 -29.23
N THR A 731 3.92 -27.00 -30.33
CA THR A 731 2.46 -27.25 -30.26
C THR A 731 2.11 -28.56 -29.55
N LEU A 732 3.01 -29.55 -29.56
CA LEU A 732 2.82 -30.86 -28.95
C LEU A 732 3.05 -30.85 -27.44
N GLU A 733 3.70 -29.83 -26.88
CA GLU A 733 3.88 -29.73 -25.43
C GLU A 733 2.59 -29.25 -24.74
N GLY A 734 1.82 -28.38 -25.41
CA GLY A 734 0.55 -27.84 -24.93
C GLY A 734 -0.71 -28.46 -25.55
N GLY A 735 -0.57 -29.34 -26.55
CA GLY A 735 -1.70 -29.97 -27.25
C GLY A 735 -2.45 -29.01 -28.18
N HIS A 736 -1.77 -28.05 -28.81
CA HIS A 736 -2.38 -26.97 -29.59
C HIS A 736 -2.70 -27.39 -31.04
N GLU A 737 -3.77 -28.19 -31.20
CA GLU A 737 -4.22 -28.76 -32.47
C GLU A 737 -4.41 -27.75 -33.61
N ALA A 738 -5.05 -26.62 -33.34
CA ALA A 738 -5.33 -25.63 -34.37
C ALA A 738 -4.05 -25.00 -34.94
N VAL A 739 -3.08 -24.68 -34.08
CA VAL A 739 -1.79 -24.14 -34.50
C VAL A 739 -0.97 -25.19 -35.23
N ALA A 740 -0.98 -26.45 -34.76
CA ALA A 740 -0.29 -27.54 -35.44
C ALA A 740 -0.81 -27.76 -36.85
N LYS A 741 -2.14 -27.74 -37.03
CA LYS A 741 -2.79 -27.86 -38.34
C LYS A 741 -2.40 -26.71 -39.26
N LEU A 742 -2.46 -25.47 -38.75
CA LEU A 742 -2.05 -24.29 -39.50
C LEU A 742 -0.59 -24.36 -39.95
N LEU A 743 0.34 -24.77 -39.06
CA LEU A 743 1.75 -24.93 -39.39
C LEU A 743 1.98 -25.96 -40.50
N LEU A 744 1.31 -27.11 -40.42
CA LEU A 744 1.41 -28.17 -41.44
C LEU A 744 0.86 -27.70 -42.79
N GLU A 745 -0.27 -26.98 -42.80
CA GLU A 745 -0.84 -26.37 -44.01
C GLU A 745 0.10 -25.34 -44.66
N GLN A 746 0.93 -24.67 -43.85
CA GLN A 746 1.93 -23.69 -44.29
C GLN A 746 3.33 -24.30 -44.52
N GLY A 747 3.46 -25.62 -44.58
CA GLY A 747 4.71 -26.28 -44.98
C GLY A 747 5.69 -26.61 -43.84
N ALA A 748 5.22 -26.70 -42.59
CA ALA A 748 6.00 -27.33 -41.53
C ALA A 748 6.27 -28.81 -41.85
N ASP A 749 7.51 -29.27 -41.69
CA ASP A 749 7.88 -30.66 -41.90
C ASP A 749 7.49 -31.53 -40.69
N PRO A 750 6.56 -32.51 -40.85
CA PRO A 750 6.13 -33.39 -39.77
C PRO A 750 7.22 -34.38 -39.31
N ASN A 751 8.34 -34.48 -40.02
CA ASN A 751 9.43 -35.42 -39.74
C ASN A 751 10.70 -34.77 -39.19
N THR A 752 10.79 -33.43 -39.10
CA THR A 752 12.01 -32.76 -38.62
C THR A 752 12.33 -33.14 -37.17
N PRO A 753 13.45 -33.81 -36.87
CA PRO A 753 13.78 -34.26 -35.53
C PRO A 753 14.47 -33.18 -34.69
N ASP A 754 14.27 -33.22 -33.38
CA ASP A 754 15.04 -32.40 -32.43
C ASP A 754 16.51 -32.83 -32.30
N SER A 755 17.30 -32.13 -31.48
CA SER A 755 18.71 -32.46 -31.21
C SER A 755 18.94 -33.87 -30.64
N SER A 756 17.92 -34.52 -30.09
CA SER A 756 17.98 -35.90 -29.58
C SER A 756 17.51 -36.93 -30.62
N GLY A 757 17.18 -36.52 -31.85
CA GLY A 757 16.63 -37.37 -32.88
C GLY A 757 15.13 -37.66 -32.74
N ARG A 758 14.40 -36.96 -31.85
CA ARG A 758 12.98 -37.23 -31.62
C ARG A 758 12.14 -36.44 -32.61
N THR A 759 11.30 -37.14 -33.36
CA THR A 759 10.34 -36.55 -34.32
C THR A 759 9.12 -35.95 -33.60
N PRO A 760 8.36 -35.07 -34.27
CA PRO A 760 7.06 -34.60 -33.77
C PRO A 760 6.15 -35.76 -33.35
N LEU A 761 6.07 -36.84 -34.15
CA LEU A 761 5.26 -38.01 -33.80
C LEU A 761 5.73 -38.71 -32.51
N SER A 762 7.05 -38.77 -32.28
CA SER A 762 7.63 -39.31 -31.03
C SER A 762 7.25 -38.45 -29.81
N ARG A 763 7.18 -37.12 -29.97
CA ARG A 763 6.76 -36.18 -28.92
C ARG A 763 5.27 -36.26 -28.63
N ALA A 764 4.42 -36.29 -29.66
CA ALA A 764 2.98 -36.53 -29.52
C ALA A 764 2.71 -37.87 -28.81
N SER A 765 3.50 -38.91 -29.14
CA SER A 765 3.45 -40.23 -28.52
C SER A 765 3.87 -40.26 -27.06
N TRP A 766 4.77 -39.37 -26.66
CA TRP A 766 5.15 -39.22 -25.26
C TRP A 766 4.09 -38.46 -24.45
N ARG A 767 3.50 -37.41 -25.03
CA ARG A 767 2.50 -36.56 -24.36
C ARG A 767 1.09 -37.17 -24.37
N GLY A 768 0.81 -38.09 -25.28
CA GLY A 768 -0.49 -38.77 -25.39
C GLY A 768 -1.52 -38.00 -26.23
N HIS A 769 -1.08 -37.09 -27.10
CA HIS A 769 -1.98 -36.29 -27.93
C HIS A 769 -2.40 -37.07 -29.18
N GLU A 770 -3.45 -37.87 -29.04
CA GLU A 770 -3.97 -38.76 -30.09
C GLU A 770 -4.34 -38.01 -31.37
N ALA A 771 -5.09 -36.91 -31.27
CA ALA A 771 -5.52 -36.13 -32.43
C ALA A 771 -4.35 -35.50 -33.20
N LEU A 772 -3.34 -34.98 -32.48
CA LEU A 772 -2.12 -34.45 -33.09
C LEU A 772 -1.28 -35.55 -33.74
N ALA A 773 -1.15 -36.72 -33.11
CA ALA A 773 -0.46 -37.85 -33.71
C ALA A 773 -1.16 -38.34 -34.97
N LYS A 774 -2.50 -38.40 -34.96
CA LYS A 774 -3.31 -38.72 -36.13
C LYS A 774 -3.06 -37.73 -37.27
N LEU A 775 -3.10 -36.43 -36.96
CA LEU A 775 -2.82 -35.36 -37.92
C LEU A 775 -1.40 -35.50 -38.52
N LEU A 776 -0.38 -35.76 -37.69
CA LEU A 776 0.99 -35.97 -38.15
C LEU A 776 1.12 -37.20 -39.08
N LEU A 777 0.48 -38.31 -38.72
CA LEU A 777 0.44 -39.53 -39.54
C LEU A 777 -0.25 -39.28 -40.90
N GLU A 778 -1.36 -38.54 -40.90
CA GLU A 778 -2.05 -38.11 -42.14
C GLU A 778 -1.18 -37.22 -43.03
N GLN A 779 -0.26 -36.44 -42.44
CA GLN A 779 0.74 -35.62 -43.14
C GLN A 779 2.04 -36.38 -43.48
N GLY A 780 2.08 -37.71 -43.29
CA GLY A 780 3.21 -38.54 -43.70
C GLY A 780 4.35 -38.66 -42.67
N ALA A 781 4.05 -38.48 -41.37
CA ALA A 781 5.00 -38.82 -40.32
C ALA A 781 5.27 -40.35 -40.28
N ASP A 782 6.53 -40.76 -40.21
CA ASP A 782 6.89 -42.18 -40.15
C ASP A 782 6.78 -42.74 -38.71
N PRO A 783 5.86 -43.71 -38.45
CA PRO A 783 5.64 -44.30 -37.13
C PRO A 783 6.80 -45.16 -36.61
N ASN A 784 7.78 -45.48 -37.47
CA ASN A 784 8.94 -46.31 -37.12
C ASN A 784 10.23 -45.52 -36.91
N THR A 785 10.17 -44.19 -36.96
CA THR A 785 11.34 -43.32 -36.71
C THR A 785 11.96 -43.60 -35.34
N GLN A 786 13.27 -43.82 -35.31
CA GLN A 786 14.03 -44.08 -34.08
C GLN A 786 14.78 -42.81 -33.66
N ASP A 787 14.69 -42.45 -32.38
CA ASP A 787 15.53 -41.40 -31.80
C ASP A 787 16.97 -41.88 -31.57
N SER A 788 17.84 -41.00 -31.04
CA SER A 788 19.24 -41.34 -30.75
C SER A 788 19.44 -42.51 -29.77
N SER A 789 18.38 -42.90 -29.04
CA SER A 789 18.36 -44.07 -28.16
C SER A 789 17.71 -45.29 -28.81
N GLY A 790 17.37 -45.26 -30.10
CA GLY A 790 16.66 -46.34 -30.78
C GLY A 790 15.17 -46.40 -30.49
N ARG A 791 14.59 -45.42 -29.79
CA ARG A 791 13.20 -45.46 -29.33
C ARG A 791 12.25 -44.95 -30.42
N THR A 792 11.21 -45.74 -30.71
CA THR A 792 10.12 -45.38 -31.65
C THR A 792 8.98 -44.63 -30.96
N PRO A 793 8.11 -43.93 -31.71
CA PRO A 793 6.83 -43.41 -31.21
C PRO A 793 6.04 -44.45 -30.41
N LEU A 794 5.95 -45.69 -30.91
CA LEU A 794 5.24 -46.78 -30.23
C LEU A 794 5.89 -47.14 -28.87
N SER A 795 7.22 -47.14 -28.78
CA SER A 795 7.92 -47.36 -27.51
C SER A 795 7.63 -46.25 -26.49
N ARG A 796 7.47 -45.00 -26.94
CA ARG A 796 7.12 -43.85 -26.09
C ARG A 796 5.69 -43.94 -25.57
N ALA A 797 4.73 -44.26 -26.44
CA ALA A 797 3.34 -44.47 -26.06
C ALA A 797 3.21 -45.66 -25.09
N SER A 798 3.99 -46.72 -25.32
CA SER A 798 4.01 -47.92 -24.47
C SER A 798 4.61 -47.67 -23.09
N TRP A 799 5.70 -46.90 -23.00
CA TRP A 799 6.26 -46.45 -21.73
C TRP A 799 5.23 -45.66 -20.92
N ARG A 800 4.49 -44.75 -21.56
CA ARG A 800 3.55 -43.84 -20.89
C ARG A 800 2.15 -44.41 -20.66
N GLY A 801 1.84 -45.56 -21.27
CA GLY A 801 0.55 -46.24 -21.11
C GLY A 801 -0.58 -45.67 -21.97
N HIS A 802 -0.25 -44.99 -23.07
CA HIS A 802 -1.23 -44.35 -23.95
C HIS A 802 -1.85 -45.37 -24.91
N GLU A 803 -2.82 -46.14 -24.43
CA GLU A 803 -3.43 -47.27 -25.16
C GLU A 803 -4.02 -46.90 -26.52
N ALA A 804 -4.89 -45.88 -26.57
CA ALA A 804 -5.53 -45.45 -27.81
C ALA A 804 -4.51 -45.01 -28.87
N LEU A 805 -3.45 -44.34 -28.43
CA LEU A 805 -2.39 -43.88 -29.31
C LEU A 805 -1.46 -45.01 -29.75
N ALA A 806 -1.14 -45.95 -28.87
CA ALA A 806 -0.43 -47.17 -29.25
C ALA A 806 -1.21 -47.97 -30.31
N LYS A 807 -2.55 -48.03 -30.16
CA LYS A 807 -3.43 -48.67 -31.15
C LYS A 807 -3.38 -47.95 -32.48
N LEU A 808 -3.51 -46.63 -32.50
CA LEU A 808 -3.40 -45.81 -33.70
C LEU A 808 -2.07 -46.04 -34.43
N LEU A 809 -0.95 -46.02 -33.69
CA LEU A 809 0.38 -46.25 -34.27
C LEU A 809 0.51 -47.64 -34.90
N LEU A 810 0.00 -48.69 -34.23
CA LEU A 810 -0.01 -50.05 -34.76
C LEU A 810 -0.89 -50.19 -36.01
N GLU A 811 -2.06 -49.54 -36.03
CA GLU A 811 -2.93 -49.50 -37.21
C GLU A 811 -2.26 -48.79 -38.40
N GLN A 812 -1.38 -47.82 -38.13
CA GLN A 812 -0.58 -47.13 -39.15
C GLN A 812 0.76 -47.81 -39.45
N GLY A 813 0.98 -49.05 -38.99
CA GLY A 813 2.15 -49.86 -39.37
C GLY A 813 3.40 -49.66 -38.51
N ALA A 814 3.26 -49.20 -37.27
CA ALA A 814 4.35 -49.26 -36.30
C ALA A 814 4.76 -50.72 -36.01
N ASP A 815 6.06 -51.02 -36.03
CA ASP A 815 6.57 -52.34 -35.68
C ASP A 815 6.63 -52.54 -34.15
N PRO A 816 5.81 -53.45 -33.58
CA PRO A 816 5.79 -53.72 -32.15
C PRO A 816 7.04 -54.40 -31.60
N ASN A 817 7.95 -54.86 -32.47
CA ASN A 817 9.17 -55.59 -32.11
C ASN A 817 10.45 -54.76 -32.24
N THR A 818 10.35 -53.48 -32.63
CA THR A 818 11.52 -52.61 -32.71
C THR A 818 12.21 -52.49 -31.35
N GLN A 819 13.49 -52.84 -31.29
CA GLN A 819 14.31 -52.73 -30.10
C GLN A 819 15.01 -51.37 -30.04
N ASP A 820 15.02 -50.78 -28.84
CA ASP A 820 15.87 -49.61 -28.56
C ASP A 820 17.33 -50.03 -28.30
N SER A 821 18.21 -49.06 -28.05
CA SER A 821 19.65 -49.31 -27.81
C SER A 821 19.94 -50.18 -26.58
N SER A 822 18.96 -50.35 -25.69
CA SER A 822 19.03 -51.24 -24.53
C SER A 822 18.44 -52.62 -24.81
N GLY A 823 17.99 -52.89 -26.04
CA GLY A 823 17.30 -54.13 -26.42
C GLY A 823 15.84 -54.19 -25.94
N TRP A 824 15.25 -53.07 -25.55
CA TRP A 824 13.87 -53.03 -25.06
C TRP A 824 12.89 -52.80 -26.20
N THR A 825 11.84 -53.61 -26.23
CA THR A 825 10.71 -53.45 -27.16
C THR A 825 9.60 -52.61 -26.53
N PRO A 826 8.64 -52.09 -27.31
CA PRO A 826 7.42 -51.50 -26.76
C PRO A 826 6.74 -52.36 -25.68
N LEU A 827 6.75 -53.70 -25.85
CA LEU A 827 6.15 -54.62 -24.89
C LEU A 827 6.92 -54.68 -23.57
N THR A 828 8.26 -54.67 -23.60
CA THR A 828 9.05 -54.63 -22.36
C THR A 828 8.83 -53.32 -21.60
N TRP A 829 8.77 -52.19 -22.32
CA TRP A 829 8.45 -50.88 -21.72
C TRP A 829 7.06 -50.85 -21.06
N ALA A 830 6.02 -51.34 -21.76
CA ALA A 830 4.67 -51.40 -21.19
C ALA A 830 4.59 -52.32 -19.96
N SER A 831 5.28 -53.46 -20.00
CA SER A 831 5.27 -54.44 -18.91
C SER A 831 5.99 -53.92 -17.67
N GLU A 832 7.18 -53.34 -17.83
CA GLU A 832 7.95 -52.76 -16.71
C GLU A 832 7.20 -51.62 -16.03
N ARG A 833 6.47 -50.80 -16.80
CA ARG A 833 5.68 -49.68 -16.28
C ARG A 833 4.30 -50.08 -15.77
N GLY A 834 3.91 -51.34 -15.89
CA GLY A 834 2.63 -51.87 -15.41
C GLY A 834 1.42 -51.47 -16.27
N HIS A 835 1.63 -51.14 -17.54
CA HIS A 835 0.58 -50.74 -18.48
C HIS A 835 -0.06 -51.96 -19.16
N GLU A 836 -0.85 -52.71 -18.38
CA GLU A 836 -1.44 -53.99 -18.78
C GLU A 836 -2.25 -53.90 -20.08
N ALA A 837 -3.04 -52.84 -20.27
CA ALA A 837 -3.86 -52.67 -21.45
C ALA A 837 -3.02 -52.51 -22.73
N VAL A 838 -1.94 -51.72 -22.66
CA VAL A 838 -1.01 -51.56 -23.79
C VAL A 838 -0.24 -52.85 -24.07
N ALA A 839 0.20 -53.57 -23.03
CA ALA A 839 0.87 -54.86 -23.21
C ALA A 839 -0.05 -55.89 -23.89
N LYS A 840 -1.33 -55.97 -23.48
CA LYS A 840 -2.33 -56.83 -24.14
C LYS A 840 -2.53 -56.43 -25.60
N LEU A 841 -2.64 -55.13 -25.88
CA LEU A 841 -2.78 -54.61 -27.23
C LEU A 841 -1.57 -54.97 -28.11
N LEU A 842 -0.35 -54.79 -27.62
CA LEU A 842 0.88 -55.14 -28.33
C LEU A 842 0.93 -56.64 -28.68
N LEU A 843 0.55 -57.52 -27.76
CA LEU A 843 0.46 -58.96 -28.01
C LEU A 843 -0.58 -59.31 -29.09
N GLN A 844 -1.70 -58.58 -29.16
CA GLN A 844 -2.69 -58.76 -30.23
C GLN A 844 -2.12 -58.41 -31.62
N TYR A 845 -1.20 -57.45 -31.67
CA TYR A 845 -0.50 -57.04 -32.89
C TYR A 845 0.82 -57.80 -33.12
N ARG A 846 0.95 -59.01 -32.55
CA ARG A 846 2.11 -59.91 -32.75
C ARG A 846 3.45 -59.36 -32.22
N ALA A 847 3.41 -58.59 -31.13
CA ALA A 847 4.62 -58.39 -30.33
C ALA A 847 5.13 -59.75 -29.82
N ASP A 848 6.41 -60.04 -30.04
CA ASP A 848 7.06 -61.25 -29.57
C ASP A 848 7.34 -61.12 -28.05
N PRO A 849 6.73 -61.95 -27.19
CA PRO A 849 6.97 -61.90 -25.76
C PRO A 849 8.40 -62.30 -25.36
N ASN A 850 9.18 -62.87 -26.28
CA ASN A 850 10.57 -63.29 -26.07
C ASN A 850 11.59 -62.37 -26.77
N SER A 851 11.15 -61.29 -27.43
CA SER A 851 12.04 -60.41 -28.21
C SER A 851 12.72 -59.30 -27.39
N GLY A 852 12.71 -59.37 -26.07
CA GLY A 852 13.44 -58.44 -25.19
C GLY A 852 14.37 -59.18 -24.25
N TYR A 853 15.59 -58.65 -24.10
CA TYR A 853 16.65 -59.00 -23.12
C TYR A 853 16.51 -60.35 -22.38
N ASP A 854 17.43 -61.28 -22.63
CA ASP A 854 17.56 -62.53 -21.86
C ASP A 854 17.63 -62.23 -20.36
N LEU A 855 16.59 -62.62 -19.62
CA LEU A 855 16.41 -62.37 -18.18
C LEU A 855 17.43 -63.14 -17.31
N SER A 856 18.40 -63.84 -17.93
CA SER A 856 19.42 -64.62 -17.23
C SER A 856 20.51 -63.79 -16.53
N ASP A 857 20.64 -62.48 -16.79
CA ASP A 857 21.85 -61.74 -16.38
C ASP A 857 21.69 -60.56 -15.39
N VAL A 858 20.51 -60.26 -14.83
CA VAL A 858 20.43 -59.27 -13.72
C VAL A 858 19.43 -59.65 -12.62
N ASN A 859 19.97 -60.16 -11.51
CA ASN A 859 19.48 -60.11 -10.13
C ASN A 859 18.01 -59.70 -9.89
N LEU A 860 17.17 -60.71 -9.62
CA LEU A 860 15.90 -60.61 -8.88
C LEU A 860 16.11 -60.11 -7.44
N ARG A 861 16.42 -58.83 -7.27
CA ARG A 861 16.34 -58.11 -5.99
C ARG A 861 15.77 -56.72 -6.20
N GLY A 862 14.45 -56.59 -6.19
CA GLY A 862 13.88 -55.26 -6.37
C GLY A 862 12.36 -55.09 -6.35
N MET A 863 11.55 -56.03 -5.83
CA MET A 863 10.18 -55.66 -5.41
C MET A 863 10.27 -54.74 -4.19
N ARG A 864 10.52 -53.45 -4.43
CA ARG A 864 10.24 -52.37 -3.48
C ARG A 864 9.45 -51.30 -4.21
N LYS A 865 8.16 -51.23 -3.86
CA LYS A 865 7.35 -50.03 -4.03
C LYS A 865 8.17 -48.81 -3.61
N ARG A 866 8.52 -47.93 -4.55
CA ARG A 866 8.82 -46.53 -4.24
C ARG A 866 7.50 -45.76 -4.40
N PRO A 867 7.10 -44.94 -3.41
CA PRO A 867 5.88 -44.14 -3.50
C PRO A 867 6.06 -43.05 -4.55
N THR A 868 4.96 -42.78 -5.25
CA THR A 868 4.75 -41.70 -6.21
C THR A 868 5.05 -40.35 -5.57
N HIS A 869 6.03 -39.63 -6.13
CA HIS A 869 6.02 -38.17 -6.08
C HIS A 869 5.09 -37.68 -7.19
N ASN A 870 4.05 -36.95 -6.79
CA ASN A 870 3.23 -36.15 -7.69
C ASN A 870 4.06 -34.93 -8.12
N GLU A 871 4.22 -34.75 -9.43
CA GLU A 871 4.12 -33.46 -10.11
C GLU A 871 3.20 -33.63 -11.31
#